data_AF-A0A4Y9RBC7-F1
#
_entry.id   AF-A0A4Y9RBC7-F1
#
_cell.length_a   1.000
_cell.length_b   1.000
_cell.length_c   1.000
_cell.angle_alpha   90.00
_cell.angle_beta   90.00
_cell.angle_gamma   90.00
#
_symmetry.space_group_name_H-M   'P 1'
#
loop_
_entity.id
_entity.type
_entity.pdbx_description
1 polymer ?
#
loop_
_entity_poly.entity_id
_entity_poly.type
_entity_poly.pdbx_seq_one_letter_code
_entity_poly.pdbx_strand_id
1 'polypeptide(L)'
;MDPDELRRLAECAKEPIRTPGVIQSHGTLLGVDAATQVVVVASENARSWLGRPFAEIGNPELQGAVRSGSAIDPVRVVWEGSPTDAIVHRVDDLTIVELEALPHDEYARTAVVTAINRLTAVASVAELRQQAAAEIRRVTGFDRVMIYHFHEDGHGEVVADDSVPELESLLGHHFPSSDIPPQARDLYVTKVGRAIASTSSPTIPLLAISDELRTVDLSNAELRGVSPYHLQYMRNMGQASTFSLSLVEDGRLVGMITCAHRTERRLPVLLRRALEVLAAQITMQFASMREIARLRHLVEVRERRTELLAPLYASDDIPSALLRGPRTVLDLVPADGVLVHIGGTSRVAGDVPPLDDMTRVLELLSGEAFVSEGLEADRPDISALLPSTAGLLVVPLAGPDDTLVFFRGEVAREIFWLGDQSAGNRPSQLSPRTSFSTWKSTVRGRSLPWGTVIQDALELGHELETVLHRRAQAQLAELAMRDALTGLHNRRYLAERLAAGSPVDLDGRALLFVDLDDFKSVNDVHGHDVGDVVILEVARRLIAHSRERDVVVRLGGDEFVVLLDVVGGEDVHAIADRMVAAIAAPIETKVATLIVTASCGIVVAEPGASRVGLLEEADAAMYRAKRAGRNRVSS
;
A
#
# COMPACT_ATOMS: atom_id res chain seq x y z
N MET A 1 3.59 -18.13 -15.60
CA MET A 1 3.94 -19.45 -15.02
C MET A 1 4.39 -20.36 -16.15
N ASP A 2 5.45 -21.15 -15.95
CA ASP A 2 6.02 -22.07 -16.94
C ASP A 2 4.99 -23.14 -17.38
N PRO A 3 4.79 -23.41 -18.70
CA PRO A 3 3.91 -24.46 -19.19
C PRO A 3 4.17 -25.86 -18.61
N ASP A 4 5.42 -26.18 -18.28
CA ASP A 4 5.75 -27.47 -17.65
C ASP A 4 5.25 -27.53 -16.20
N GLU A 5 5.31 -26.41 -15.47
CA GLU A 5 4.75 -26.30 -14.13
C GLU A 5 3.23 -26.50 -14.13
N LEU A 6 2.51 -25.88 -15.07
CA LEU A 6 1.07 -26.05 -15.21
C LEU A 6 0.67 -27.51 -15.46
N ARG A 7 1.42 -28.23 -16.31
CA ARG A 7 1.19 -29.65 -16.55
C ARG A 7 1.43 -30.50 -15.30
N ARG A 8 2.47 -30.20 -14.53
CA ARG A 8 2.73 -30.89 -13.24
C ARG A 8 1.59 -30.71 -12.25
N LEU A 9 1.08 -29.49 -12.11
CA LEU A 9 -0.05 -29.21 -11.23
C LEU A 9 -1.30 -30.00 -11.63
N ALA A 10 -1.58 -30.11 -12.93
CA ALA A 10 -2.72 -30.87 -13.44
C ALA A 10 -2.63 -32.38 -13.17
N GLU A 11 -1.43 -32.98 -13.28
CA GLU A 11 -1.23 -34.40 -12.95
C GLU A 11 -1.28 -34.66 -11.44
N CYS A 12 -0.64 -33.80 -10.63
CA CYS A 12 -0.69 -33.91 -9.17
C CYS A 12 -2.14 -33.87 -8.65
N ALA A 13 -3.00 -33.03 -9.24
CA ALA A 13 -4.41 -32.89 -8.84
C ALA A 13 -5.27 -34.15 -9.01
N LYS A 14 -4.79 -35.19 -9.73
CA LYS A 14 -5.51 -36.46 -9.92
C LYS A 14 -5.29 -37.44 -8.76
N GLU A 15 -4.26 -37.27 -7.95
CA GLU A 15 -3.95 -38.19 -6.85
C GLU A 15 -4.94 -38.00 -5.68
N PRO A 16 -5.68 -39.04 -5.24
CA PRO A 16 -6.70 -38.93 -4.19
C PRO A 16 -6.08 -38.86 -2.78
N ILE A 17 -5.33 -37.79 -2.49
CA ILE A 17 -4.59 -37.64 -1.23
C ILE A 17 -5.48 -37.45 0.01
N ARG A 18 -6.77 -37.11 -0.17
CA ARG A 18 -7.78 -37.03 0.90
C ARG A 18 -8.29 -38.41 1.32
N THR A 19 -8.42 -39.32 0.36
CA THR A 19 -9.00 -40.65 0.53
C THR A 19 -8.03 -41.75 0.11
N PRO A 20 -6.81 -41.82 0.68
CA PRO A 20 -5.76 -42.71 0.18
C PRO A 20 -6.04 -44.19 0.46
N GLY A 21 -7.06 -44.53 1.26
CA GLY A 21 -7.40 -45.91 1.62
C GLY A 21 -6.37 -46.63 2.49
N VAL A 22 -5.33 -45.91 2.94
CA VAL A 22 -4.23 -46.44 3.75
C VAL A 22 -3.86 -45.46 4.86
N ILE A 23 -3.29 -45.97 5.94
CA ILE A 23 -2.73 -45.20 7.06
C ILE A 23 -1.22 -45.43 7.21
N GLN A 24 -0.55 -44.59 7.98
CA GLN A 24 0.83 -44.81 8.43
C GLN A 24 0.86 -45.94 9.48
N SER A 25 1.91 -46.77 9.46
CA SER A 25 2.00 -47.99 10.29
C SER A 25 2.25 -47.79 11.78
N HIS A 26 2.46 -46.56 12.24
CA HIS A 26 2.80 -46.28 13.64
C HIS A 26 1.60 -46.20 14.58
N GLY A 27 0.39 -46.46 14.06
CA GLY A 27 -0.85 -46.49 14.81
C GLY A 27 -1.91 -47.36 14.13
N THR A 28 -3.13 -47.26 14.64
CA THR A 28 -4.30 -48.04 14.21
C THR A 28 -5.49 -47.10 13.99
N LEU A 29 -6.35 -47.42 13.03
CA LEU A 29 -7.57 -46.66 12.75
C LEU A 29 -8.79 -47.60 12.75
N LEU A 30 -9.86 -47.19 13.44
CA LEU A 30 -11.17 -47.83 13.43
C LEU A 30 -12.22 -46.82 12.95
N GLY A 31 -13.06 -47.20 11.99
CA GLY A 31 -14.27 -46.47 11.61
C GLY A 31 -15.49 -47.17 12.21
N VAL A 32 -16.13 -46.49 13.15
CA VAL A 32 -17.30 -46.98 13.88
C VAL A 32 -18.55 -46.37 13.26
N ASP A 33 -19.50 -47.20 12.85
CA ASP A 33 -20.79 -46.73 12.36
C ASP A 33 -21.54 -46.01 13.50
N ALA A 34 -21.92 -44.76 13.27
CA ALA A 34 -22.46 -43.91 14.32
C ALA A 34 -23.79 -44.41 14.88
N ALA A 35 -24.61 -45.09 14.08
CA ALA A 35 -25.92 -45.57 14.48
C ALA A 35 -25.86 -46.88 15.26
N THR A 36 -25.06 -47.84 14.77
CA THR A 36 -24.96 -49.20 15.31
C THR A 36 -23.85 -49.35 16.34
N GLN A 37 -22.89 -48.41 16.38
CA GLN A 37 -21.71 -48.46 17.25
C GLN A 37 -20.82 -49.70 16.98
N VAL A 38 -20.91 -50.27 15.78
CA VAL A 38 -20.10 -51.40 15.31
C VAL A 38 -18.94 -50.87 14.48
N VAL A 39 -17.77 -51.49 14.63
CA VAL A 39 -16.60 -51.20 13.79
C VAL A 39 -16.86 -51.76 12.39
N VAL A 40 -17.02 -50.87 11.41
CA VAL A 40 -17.31 -51.23 10.00
C VAL A 40 -16.11 -51.00 9.08
N VAL A 41 -15.14 -50.20 9.52
CA VAL A 41 -13.84 -50.01 8.88
C VAL A 41 -12.74 -50.23 9.92
N ALA A 42 -11.64 -50.88 9.56
CA ALA A 42 -10.46 -50.99 10.41
C ALA A 42 -9.21 -51.02 9.53
N SER A 43 -8.10 -50.47 10.02
CA SER A 43 -6.80 -50.75 9.42
C SER A 43 -6.45 -52.24 9.54
N GLU A 44 -5.68 -52.78 8.60
CA GLU A 44 -5.35 -54.21 8.54
C GLU A 44 -4.71 -54.73 9.84
N ASN A 45 -3.90 -53.91 10.52
CA ASN A 45 -3.31 -54.23 11.83
C ASN A 45 -4.33 -54.33 12.99
N ALA A 46 -5.60 -53.95 12.77
CA ALA A 46 -6.71 -54.14 13.71
C ALA A 46 -7.91 -54.85 13.08
N ARG A 47 -7.66 -55.68 12.04
CA ARG A 47 -8.70 -56.46 11.36
C ARG A 47 -9.57 -57.29 12.31
N SER A 48 -9.00 -57.77 13.41
CA SER A 48 -9.71 -58.54 14.46
C SER A 48 -10.85 -57.77 15.12
N TRP A 49 -10.91 -56.44 14.96
CA TRP A 49 -11.96 -55.58 15.48
C TRP A 49 -13.10 -55.32 14.49
N LEU A 50 -12.97 -55.66 13.22
CA LEU A 50 -14.07 -55.54 12.26
C LEU A 50 -15.28 -56.36 12.70
N GLY A 51 -16.46 -55.74 12.64
CA GLY A 51 -17.73 -56.35 13.05
C GLY A 51 -17.95 -56.43 14.55
N ARG A 52 -17.01 -55.98 15.38
CA ARG A 52 -17.17 -55.96 16.84
C ARG A 52 -17.87 -54.66 17.31
N PRO A 53 -18.72 -54.73 18.34
CA PRO A 53 -19.20 -53.54 19.04
C PRO A 53 -18.02 -52.77 19.66
N PHE A 54 -17.95 -51.46 19.40
CA PHE A 54 -16.85 -50.63 19.93
C PHE A 54 -16.88 -50.53 21.47
N ALA A 55 -18.04 -50.74 22.09
CA ALA A 55 -18.22 -50.72 23.55
C ALA A 55 -17.28 -51.69 24.30
N GLU A 56 -16.73 -52.71 23.63
CA GLU A 56 -15.86 -53.72 24.24
C GLU A 56 -14.44 -53.22 24.60
N ILE A 57 -14.05 -52.00 24.20
CA ILE A 57 -12.73 -51.41 24.48
C ILE A 57 -12.54 -50.98 25.95
N GLY A 58 -13.64 -50.82 26.71
CA GLY A 58 -13.55 -50.63 28.17
C GLY A 58 -13.03 -49.27 28.66
N ASN A 59 -13.26 -48.17 27.93
CA ASN A 59 -13.00 -46.80 28.39
C ASN A 59 -14.25 -45.90 28.27
N PRO A 60 -14.85 -45.42 29.39
CA PRO A 60 -16.11 -44.67 29.36
C PRO A 60 -16.04 -43.33 28.60
N GLU A 61 -14.91 -42.63 28.68
CA GLU A 61 -14.70 -41.33 28.03
C GLU A 61 -14.63 -41.50 26.51
N LEU A 62 -13.79 -42.43 26.04
CA LEU A 62 -13.67 -42.78 24.63
C LEU A 62 -15.00 -43.30 24.07
N GLN A 63 -15.70 -44.16 24.81
CA GLN A 63 -17.04 -44.61 24.42
C GLN A 63 -18.05 -43.46 24.34
N GLY A 64 -18.00 -42.51 25.27
CA GLY A 64 -18.83 -41.31 25.26
C GLY A 64 -18.59 -40.47 24.02
N ALA A 65 -17.32 -40.25 23.67
CA ALA A 65 -16.92 -39.53 22.47
C ALA A 65 -17.36 -40.25 21.19
N VAL A 66 -17.21 -41.57 21.11
CA VAL A 66 -17.63 -42.36 19.94
C VAL A 66 -19.14 -42.36 19.74
N ARG A 67 -19.92 -42.49 20.83
CA ARG A 67 -21.39 -42.41 20.80
C ARG A 67 -21.88 -41.04 20.36
N SER A 68 -21.29 -39.97 20.91
CA SER A 68 -21.68 -38.60 20.60
C SER A 68 -21.13 -38.08 19.28
N GLY A 69 -20.06 -38.70 18.75
CA GLY A 69 -19.29 -38.14 17.64
C GLY A 69 -18.49 -36.91 18.02
N SER A 70 -18.36 -36.62 19.33
CA SER A 70 -17.58 -35.47 19.80
C SER A 70 -16.11 -35.72 19.55
N ALA A 71 -15.44 -34.75 18.93
CA ALA A 71 -13.99 -34.79 18.84
C ALA A 71 -13.38 -34.76 20.25
N ILE A 72 -12.40 -35.63 20.49
CA ILE A 72 -11.60 -35.67 21.72
C ILE A 72 -10.14 -35.90 21.33
N ASP A 73 -9.22 -35.24 22.02
CA ASP A 73 -7.84 -35.16 21.57
C ASP A 73 -6.82 -34.87 22.69
N PRO A 74 -5.83 -35.75 22.86
CA PRO A 74 -6.00 -37.20 22.90
C PRO A 74 -6.56 -37.63 24.26
N VAL A 75 -7.27 -38.75 24.28
CA VAL A 75 -7.62 -39.46 25.53
C VAL A 75 -6.68 -40.63 25.70
N ARG A 76 -6.05 -40.74 26.87
CA ARG A 76 -5.14 -41.85 27.15
C ARG A 76 -5.93 -43.11 27.51
N VAL A 77 -5.66 -44.19 26.78
CA VAL A 77 -6.28 -45.49 26.98
C VAL A 77 -5.22 -46.60 27.06
N VAL A 78 -5.65 -47.78 27.48
CA VAL A 78 -4.85 -49.01 27.34
C VAL A 78 -5.41 -49.76 26.13
N TRP A 79 -4.62 -49.82 25.06
CA TRP A 79 -4.96 -50.55 23.84
C TRP A 79 -4.04 -51.76 23.72
N GLU A 80 -4.62 -52.96 23.67
CA GLU A 80 -3.88 -54.24 23.60
C GLU A 80 -2.72 -54.35 24.62
N GLY A 81 -2.96 -53.85 25.84
CA GLY A 81 -1.99 -53.90 26.94
C GLY A 81 -0.95 -52.78 26.97
N SER A 82 -1.01 -51.82 26.03
CA SER A 82 -0.05 -50.70 25.94
C SER A 82 -0.71 -49.33 26.12
N PRO A 83 -0.08 -48.38 26.83
CA PRO A 83 -0.53 -46.99 26.89
C PRO A 83 -0.57 -46.36 25.50
N THR A 84 -1.73 -45.85 25.12
CA THR A 84 -2.04 -45.39 23.77
C THR A 84 -2.87 -44.12 23.85
N ASP A 85 -2.54 -43.15 23.02
CA ASP A 85 -3.34 -41.93 22.84
C ASP A 85 -4.43 -42.23 21.79
N ALA A 86 -5.68 -42.02 22.17
CA ALA A 86 -6.84 -42.15 21.29
C ALA A 86 -7.31 -40.77 20.83
N ILE A 87 -7.50 -40.61 19.52
CA ILE A 87 -8.02 -39.40 18.88
C ILE A 87 -9.33 -39.78 18.20
N VAL A 88 -10.37 -38.98 18.41
CA VAL A 88 -11.69 -39.23 17.81
C VAL A 88 -12.12 -38.04 17.00
N HIS A 89 -12.69 -38.30 15.83
CA HIS A 89 -13.37 -37.30 15.03
C HIS A 89 -14.47 -37.93 14.18
N ARG A 90 -15.41 -37.12 13.70
CA ARG A 90 -16.54 -37.57 12.88
C ARG A 90 -16.26 -37.30 11.40
N VAL A 91 -16.57 -38.28 10.55
CA VAL A 91 -16.54 -38.18 9.08
C VAL A 91 -17.82 -38.83 8.56
N ASP A 92 -18.70 -38.05 7.96
CA ASP A 92 -20.04 -38.48 7.56
C ASP A 92 -20.80 -39.18 8.72
N ASP A 93 -21.22 -40.42 8.50
CA ASP A 93 -21.87 -41.38 9.41
C ASP A 93 -20.87 -42.27 10.17
N LEU A 94 -19.55 -42.09 9.98
CA LEU A 94 -18.50 -42.83 10.69
C LEU A 94 -17.84 -41.99 11.78
N THR A 95 -17.78 -42.50 13.00
CA THR A 95 -16.82 -41.99 13.99
C THR A 95 -15.47 -42.67 13.77
N ILE A 96 -14.46 -41.89 13.40
CA ILE A 96 -13.09 -42.35 13.26
C ILE A 96 -12.40 -42.31 14.61
N VAL A 97 -11.74 -43.41 14.96
CA VAL A 97 -10.94 -43.58 16.17
C VAL A 97 -9.52 -43.96 15.76
N GLU A 98 -8.58 -43.08 16.04
CA GLU A 98 -7.15 -43.29 15.79
C GLU A 98 -6.46 -43.61 17.11
N LEU A 99 -5.56 -44.58 17.08
CA LEU A 99 -4.88 -45.11 18.25
C LEU A 99 -3.38 -45.10 17.99
N GLU A 100 -2.64 -44.29 18.75
CA GLU A 100 -1.20 -44.13 18.63
C GLU A 100 -0.50 -44.52 19.94
N ALA A 101 0.38 -45.53 19.87
CA ALA A 101 1.20 -45.89 21.02
C ALA A 101 2.16 -44.75 21.37
N LEU A 102 2.33 -44.47 22.66
CA LEU A 102 3.20 -43.38 23.11
C LEU A 102 4.65 -43.61 22.68
N PRO A 103 5.33 -42.58 22.12
CA PRO A 103 6.78 -42.59 22.02
C PRO A 103 7.38 -42.64 23.44
N HIS A 104 8.56 -43.25 23.59
CA HIS A 104 9.26 -43.27 24.89
C HIS A 104 9.54 -41.84 25.41
N ASP A 105 9.46 -41.64 26.73
CA ASP A 105 9.63 -40.39 27.52
C ASP A 105 8.67 -39.20 27.26
N GLU A 106 7.90 -38.83 28.30
CA GLU A 106 6.79 -37.86 28.26
C GLU A 106 7.16 -36.44 28.73
N TYR A 107 8.37 -35.94 28.45
CA TYR A 107 8.83 -34.65 29.00
C TYR A 107 8.98 -33.55 27.94
N ALA A 108 7.86 -32.97 27.47
CA ALA A 108 7.91 -31.85 26.51
C ALA A 108 6.90 -30.69 26.74
N ARG A 109 5.95 -30.77 27.69
CA ARG A 109 4.91 -29.72 27.82
C ARG A 109 5.44 -28.35 28.26
N THR A 110 6.36 -28.31 29.24
CA THR A 110 6.90 -27.04 29.77
C THR A 110 7.75 -26.27 28.75
N ALA A 111 8.35 -26.98 27.78
CA ALA A 111 9.21 -26.38 26.77
C ALA A 111 8.42 -25.48 25.81
N VAL A 112 7.19 -25.86 25.43
CA VAL A 112 6.34 -25.06 24.52
C VAL A 112 5.90 -23.76 25.19
N VAL A 113 5.47 -23.81 26.45
CA VAL A 113 5.09 -22.60 27.21
C VAL A 113 6.28 -21.63 27.31
N THR A 114 7.48 -22.17 27.54
CA THR A 114 8.71 -21.36 27.56
C THR A 114 9.00 -20.73 26.20
N ALA A 115 8.80 -21.46 25.10
CA ALA A 115 8.95 -20.94 23.75
C ALA A 115 7.97 -19.78 23.48
N ILE A 116 6.69 -19.93 23.84
CA ILE A 116 5.68 -18.86 23.70
C ILE A 116 6.16 -17.57 24.39
N ASN A 117 6.58 -17.67 25.65
CA ASN A 117 7.02 -16.51 26.44
C ASN A 117 8.27 -15.81 25.86
N ARG A 118 9.16 -16.55 25.20
CA ARG A 118 10.34 -15.95 24.55
C ARG A 118 9.99 -15.22 23.26
N LEU A 119 9.07 -15.78 22.49
CA LEU A 119 8.66 -15.20 21.22
C LEU A 119 7.84 -13.91 21.39
N THR A 120 7.13 -13.76 22.52
CA THR A 120 6.37 -12.52 22.80
C THR A 120 7.23 -11.26 22.94
N ALA A 121 8.53 -11.38 23.26
CA ALA A 121 9.42 -10.24 23.48
C ALA A 121 10.13 -9.74 22.19
N VAL A 122 9.91 -10.39 21.06
CA VAL A 122 10.61 -10.10 19.80
C VAL A 122 10.08 -8.81 19.15
N ALA A 123 10.97 -8.02 18.56
CA ALA A 123 10.66 -6.68 18.05
C ALA A 123 10.42 -6.60 16.54
N SER A 124 10.82 -7.61 15.76
CA SER A 124 10.68 -7.63 14.31
C SER A 124 10.21 -8.97 13.74
N VAL A 125 9.61 -8.93 12.55
CA VAL A 125 9.15 -10.14 11.84
C VAL A 125 10.31 -11.08 11.51
N ALA A 126 11.46 -10.53 11.10
CA ALA A 126 12.64 -11.33 10.75
C ALA A 126 13.20 -12.08 11.98
N GLU A 127 13.36 -11.38 13.11
CA GLU A 127 13.76 -12.01 14.36
C GLU A 127 12.75 -13.05 14.83
N LEU A 128 11.44 -12.77 14.70
CA LEU A 128 10.40 -13.67 15.14
C LEU A 128 10.43 -14.98 14.32
N ARG A 129 10.65 -14.89 13.01
CA ARG A 129 10.83 -16.07 12.15
C ARG A 129 12.02 -16.91 12.60
N GLN A 130 13.19 -16.29 12.78
CA GLN A 130 14.39 -17.04 13.16
C GLN A 130 14.28 -17.65 14.57
N GLN A 131 13.75 -16.90 15.55
CA GLN A 131 13.57 -17.41 16.90
C GLN A 131 12.50 -18.50 16.97
N ALA A 132 11.43 -18.40 16.19
CA ALA A 132 10.42 -19.44 16.11
C ALA A 132 11.01 -20.76 15.57
N ALA A 133 11.82 -20.70 14.50
CA ALA A 133 12.51 -21.88 13.99
C ALA A 133 13.41 -22.52 15.05
N ALA A 134 14.21 -21.71 15.76
CA ALA A 134 15.12 -22.19 16.81
C ALA A 134 14.39 -22.80 18.02
N GLU A 135 13.31 -22.17 18.49
CA GLU A 135 12.53 -22.70 19.62
C GLU A 135 11.79 -23.98 19.24
N ILE A 136 11.20 -24.06 18.04
CA ILE A 136 10.53 -25.28 17.57
C ILE A 136 11.56 -26.40 17.40
N ARG A 137 12.76 -26.12 16.87
CA ARG A 137 13.83 -27.13 16.78
C ARG A 137 14.24 -27.61 18.17
N ARG A 138 14.38 -26.71 19.14
CA ARG A 138 14.72 -27.06 20.54
C ARG A 138 13.65 -27.93 21.19
N VAL A 139 12.38 -27.62 20.98
CA VAL A 139 11.24 -28.35 21.56
C VAL A 139 11.08 -29.73 20.90
N THR A 140 11.21 -29.79 19.59
CA THR A 140 10.92 -31.02 18.82
C THR A 140 12.14 -31.94 18.70
N GLY A 141 13.35 -31.38 18.75
CA GLY A 141 14.63 -32.06 18.52
C GLY A 141 14.83 -32.54 17.09
N PHE A 142 14.11 -31.98 16.11
CA PHE A 142 14.36 -32.24 14.69
C PHE A 142 15.73 -31.70 14.27
N ASP A 143 16.29 -32.22 13.17
CA ASP A 143 17.62 -31.80 12.72
C ASP A 143 17.58 -30.40 12.12
N ARG A 144 16.45 -30.05 11.50
CA ARG A 144 16.19 -28.77 10.85
C ARG A 144 14.74 -28.34 11.06
N VAL A 145 14.54 -27.04 11.29
CA VAL A 145 13.23 -26.38 11.22
C VAL A 145 13.35 -25.18 10.29
N MET A 146 12.47 -25.15 9.29
CA MET A 146 12.37 -24.06 8.32
C MET A 146 11.02 -23.37 8.46
N ILE A 147 10.98 -22.06 8.19
CA ILE A 147 9.74 -21.33 7.97
C ILE A 147 9.66 -20.96 6.50
N TYR A 148 8.60 -21.42 5.85
CA TYR A 148 8.26 -21.13 4.47
C TYR A 148 7.28 -19.98 4.40
N HIS A 149 7.52 -19.06 3.48
CA HIS A 149 6.56 -18.06 3.04
C HIS A 149 6.08 -18.41 1.64
N PHE A 150 4.76 -18.34 1.41
CA PHE A 150 4.19 -18.52 0.07
C PHE A 150 3.97 -17.17 -0.59
N HIS A 151 4.45 -17.05 -1.82
CA HIS A 151 4.24 -15.89 -2.68
C HIS A 151 2.92 -16.00 -3.44
N GLU A 152 2.45 -14.90 -4.00
CA GLU A 152 1.11 -14.80 -4.60
C GLU A 152 0.90 -15.72 -5.82
N ASP A 153 1.95 -15.96 -6.60
CA ASP A 153 1.96 -16.87 -7.76
C ASP A 153 2.07 -18.36 -7.37
N GLY A 154 2.13 -18.65 -6.06
CA GLY A 154 2.19 -20.00 -5.52
C GLY A 154 3.59 -20.55 -5.31
N HIS A 155 4.69 -19.90 -5.71
CA HIS A 155 6.01 -20.34 -5.28
C HIS A 155 6.20 -20.08 -3.78
N GLY A 156 7.27 -20.60 -3.19
CA GLY A 156 7.61 -20.28 -1.81
C GLY A 156 9.09 -20.08 -1.58
N GLU A 157 9.40 -19.53 -0.42
CA GLU A 157 10.76 -19.15 0.00
C GLU A 157 10.98 -19.55 1.45
N VAL A 158 12.19 -20.02 1.77
CA VAL A 158 12.64 -20.25 3.15
C VAL A 158 13.03 -18.92 3.79
N VAL A 159 12.20 -18.40 4.68
CA VAL A 159 12.39 -17.10 5.35
C VAL A 159 12.99 -17.21 6.76
N ALA A 160 13.17 -18.44 7.26
CA ALA A 160 14.02 -18.77 8.40
C ALA A 160 14.45 -20.24 8.32
N ASP A 161 15.64 -20.54 8.82
CA ASP A 161 16.22 -21.88 8.88
C ASP A 161 17.06 -22.02 10.15
N ASP A 162 16.70 -22.97 11.01
CA ASP A 162 17.51 -23.39 12.15
C ASP A 162 17.82 -24.88 11.99
N SER A 163 19.10 -25.23 11.84
CA SER A 163 19.53 -26.61 11.65
C SER A 163 20.74 -26.97 12.49
N VAL A 164 21.01 -28.27 12.61
CA VAL A 164 22.26 -28.78 13.15
C VAL A 164 23.45 -28.29 12.31
N PRO A 165 24.65 -28.09 12.90
CA PRO A 165 25.79 -27.48 12.23
C PRO A 165 26.29 -28.22 10.98
N GLU A 166 25.99 -29.52 10.84
CA GLU A 166 26.43 -30.33 9.70
C GLU A 166 25.61 -30.09 8.43
N LEU A 167 24.48 -29.37 8.51
CA LEU A 167 23.61 -29.11 7.36
C LEU A 167 23.80 -27.68 6.85
N GLU A 168 23.99 -27.52 5.54
CA GLU A 168 24.07 -26.22 4.88
C GLU A 168 22.76 -25.45 4.98
N SER A 169 22.81 -24.15 5.31
CA SER A 169 21.60 -23.36 5.44
C SER A 169 20.83 -23.22 4.13
N LEU A 170 19.50 -23.29 4.23
CA LEU A 170 18.56 -23.08 3.14
C LEU A 170 17.87 -21.71 3.19
N LEU A 171 18.32 -20.79 4.05
CA LEU A 171 17.74 -19.46 4.15
C LEU A 171 17.82 -18.71 2.80
N GLY A 172 16.69 -18.18 2.34
CA GLY A 172 16.55 -17.48 1.06
C GLY A 172 16.32 -18.39 -0.15
N HIS A 173 16.37 -19.71 0.01
CA HIS A 173 16.09 -20.62 -1.09
C HIS A 173 14.60 -20.66 -1.43
N HIS A 174 14.30 -20.68 -2.72
CA HIS A 174 12.98 -20.77 -3.30
C HIS A 174 12.63 -22.22 -3.64
N PHE A 175 11.33 -22.51 -3.66
CA PHE A 175 10.78 -23.78 -4.12
C PHE A 175 9.56 -23.56 -5.02
N PRO A 176 9.40 -24.38 -6.07
CA PRO A 176 8.32 -24.23 -7.03
C PRO A 176 6.96 -24.58 -6.43
N SER A 177 5.90 -24.05 -7.03
CA SER A 177 4.52 -24.31 -6.60
C SER A 177 4.15 -25.80 -6.60
N SER A 178 4.75 -26.58 -7.51
CA SER A 178 4.52 -28.02 -7.65
C SER A 178 4.97 -28.86 -6.45
N ASP A 179 5.90 -28.35 -5.63
CA ASP A 179 6.36 -29.08 -4.44
C ASP A 179 5.27 -29.23 -3.38
N ILE A 180 4.36 -28.27 -3.32
CA ILE A 180 3.17 -28.29 -2.48
C ILE A 180 1.97 -27.88 -3.36
N PRO A 181 1.37 -28.84 -4.09
CA PRO A 181 0.31 -28.54 -5.05
C PRO A 181 -0.96 -28.01 -4.37
N PRO A 182 -1.86 -27.31 -5.09
CA PRO A 182 -3.07 -26.71 -4.54
C PRO A 182 -3.90 -27.64 -3.65
N GLN A 183 -4.17 -28.88 -4.09
CA GLN A 183 -4.92 -29.85 -3.28
C GLN A 183 -4.26 -30.19 -1.94
N ALA A 184 -2.92 -30.15 -1.86
CA ALA A 184 -2.19 -30.37 -0.63
C ALA A 184 -2.29 -29.13 0.27
N ARG A 185 -2.23 -27.92 -0.30
CA ARG A 185 -2.44 -26.67 0.44
C ARG A 185 -3.82 -26.61 1.07
N ASP A 186 -4.86 -27.04 0.36
CA ASP A 186 -6.23 -27.10 0.90
C ASP A 186 -6.33 -28.03 2.11
N LEU A 187 -5.59 -29.14 2.09
CA LEU A 187 -5.48 -30.04 3.25
C LEU A 187 -4.77 -29.37 4.43
N TYR A 188 -3.72 -28.58 4.17
CA TYR A 188 -3.02 -27.81 5.20
C TYR A 188 -3.87 -26.67 5.79
N VAL A 189 -4.85 -26.15 5.04
CA VAL A 189 -5.87 -25.23 5.59
C VAL A 189 -6.87 -26.00 6.46
N THR A 190 -7.25 -27.22 6.04
CA THR A 190 -8.20 -28.07 6.77
C THR A 190 -7.61 -28.56 8.11
N LYS A 191 -6.34 -28.99 8.11
CA LYS A 191 -5.64 -29.56 9.26
C LYS A 191 -4.28 -28.88 9.44
N VAL A 192 -4.11 -28.20 10.57
CA VAL A 192 -2.94 -27.35 10.86
C VAL A 192 -1.65 -28.16 10.97
N GLY A 193 -1.67 -29.28 11.70
CA GLY A 193 -0.50 -30.14 11.86
C GLY A 193 -0.50 -31.35 10.93
N ARG A 194 0.68 -31.69 10.39
CA ARG A 194 0.89 -32.93 9.64
C ARG A 194 2.21 -33.59 10.02
N ALA A 195 2.12 -34.79 10.60
CA ALA A 195 3.27 -35.63 10.89
C ALA A 195 3.43 -36.75 9.85
N ILE A 196 4.67 -36.95 9.42
CA ILE A 196 5.11 -38.12 8.64
C ILE A 196 6.21 -38.80 9.46
N ALA A 197 5.84 -39.89 10.12
CA ALA A 197 6.72 -40.55 11.10
C ALA A 197 7.90 -41.28 10.44
N SER A 198 7.73 -41.73 9.21
CA SER A 198 8.70 -42.51 8.47
C SER A 198 8.46 -42.42 6.97
N THR A 199 9.54 -42.35 6.19
CA THR A 199 9.50 -42.48 4.72
C THR A 199 9.76 -43.89 4.20
N SER A 200 10.17 -44.79 5.09
CA SER A 200 10.54 -46.19 4.79
C SER A 200 9.52 -47.20 5.28
N SER A 201 8.71 -46.85 6.28
CA SER A 201 7.69 -47.73 6.83
C SER A 201 6.58 -48.03 5.80
N PRO A 202 6.06 -49.26 5.75
CA PRO A 202 4.93 -49.59 4.89
C PRO A 202 3.67 -48.85 5.34
N THR A 203 2.78 -48.57 4.40
CA THR A 203 1.42 -48.12 4.72
C THR A 203 0.53 -49.31 5.04
N ILE A 204 -0.50 -49.09 5.85
CA ILE A 204 -1.43 -50.13 6.29
C ILE A 204 -2.79 -49.86 5.61
N PRO A 205 -3.34 -50.81 4.83
CA PRO A 205 -4.60 -50.61 4.14
C PRO A 205 -5.78 -50.59 5.11
N LEU A 206 -6.82 -49.86 4.74
CA LEU A 206 -8.13 -49.93 5.37
C LEU A 206 -8.91 -51.11 4.79
N LEU A 207 -9.58 -51.82 5.69
CA LEU A 207 -10.47 -52.93 5.40
C LEU A 207 -11.89 -52.56 5.82
N ALA A 208 -12.89 -52.98 5.06
CA ALA A 208 -14.30 -52.80 5.39
C ALA A 208 -14.95 -54.14 5.76
N ILE A 209 -16.05 -54.07 6.51
CA ILE A 209 -16.92 -55.22 6.80
C ILE A 209 -17.72 -55.68 5.58
N SER A 210 -18.00 -54.77 4.64
CA SER A 210 -18.63 -55.06 3.34
C SER A 210 -17.60 -55.38 2.26
N ASP A 211 -18.03 -56.11 1.23
CA ASP A 211 -17.19 -56.46 0.07
C ASP A 211 -16.73 -55.22 -0.74
N GLU A 212 -17.46 -54.11 -0.67
CA GLU A 212 -17.03 -52.81 -1.21
C GLU A 212 -16.42 -51.95 -0.10
N LEU A 213 -15.15 -51.56 -0.28
CA LEU A 213 -14.50 -50.59 0.60
C LEU A 213 -15.07 -49.21 0.30
N ARG A 214 -15.84 -48.68 1.24
CA ARG A 214 -16.26 -47.29 1.22
C ARG A 214 -15.04 -46.37 1.19
N THR A 215 -15.06 -45.38 0.31
CA THR A 215 -14.07 -44.29 0.31
C THR A 215 -14.23 -43.47 1.59
N VAL A 216 -13.23 -43.50 2.48
CA VAL A 216 -13.23 -42.73 3.73
C VAL A 216 -12.36 -41.48 3.54
N ASP A 217 -12.92 -40.31 3.82
CA ASP A 217 -12.14 -39.07 3.87
C ASP A 217 -11.28 -39.05 5.14
N LEU A 218 -9.97 -39.09 4.96
CA LEU A 218 -8.98 -39.08 6.02
C LEU A 218 -8.36 -37.69 6.21
N SER A 219 -8.94 -36.62 5.64
CA SER A 219 -8.40 -35.26 5.69
C SER A 219 -8.06 -34.80 7.12
N ASN A 220 -8.89 -35.18 8.10
CA ASN A 220 -8.72 -34.85 9.51
C ASN A 220 -7.90 -35.89 10.30
N ALA A 221 -7.56 -37.03 9.71
CA ALA A 221 -6.85 -38.10 10.40
C ALA A 221 -5.35 -37.79 10.57
N GLU A 222 -4.81 -38.00 11.77
CA GLU A 222 -3.36 -37.94 12.04
C GLU A 222 -2.60 -39.00 11.24
N LEU A 223 -3.14 -40.22 11.23
CA LEU A 223 -2.53 -41.41 10.65
C LEU A 223 -2.73 -41.52 9.14
N ARG A 224 -3.40 -40.56 8.49
CA ARG A 224 -3.65 -40.61 7.03
C ARG A 224 -2.38 -41.00 6.26
N GLY A 225 -2.51 -41.88 5.28
CA GLY A 225 -1.42 -42.29 4.39
C GLY A 225 -0.77 -41.11 3.66
N VAL A 226 0.45 -41.33 3.16
CA VAL A 226 1.22 -40.31 2.45
C VAL A 226 1.36 -40.72 0.98
N SER A 227 1.27 -39.75 0.07
CA SER A 227 1.57 -39.94 -1.35
C SER A 227 2.95 -40.61 -1.53
N PRO A 228 3.05 -41.70 -2.31
CA PRO A 228 4.35 -42.31 -2.63
C PRO A 228 5.33 -41.33 -3.29
N TYR A 229 4.82 -40.37 -4.07
CA TYR A 229 5.64 -39.33 -4.69
C TYR A 229 6.23 -38.38 -3.64
N HIS A 230 5.45 -38.00 -2.63
CA HIS A 230 5.95 -37.17 -1.53
C HIS A 230 6.94 -37.93 -0.64
N LEU A 231 6.71 -39.23 -0.39
CA LEU A 231 7.69 -40.06 0.33
C LEU A 231 9.02 -40.15 -0.43
N GLN A 232 8.98 -40.26 -1.76
CA GLN A 232 10.19 -40.23 -2.59
C GLN A 232 10.86 -38.84 -2.55
N TYR A 233 10.08 -37.76 -2.57
CA TYR A 233 10.60 -36.38 -2.47
C TYR A 233 11.41 -36.21 -1.17
N MET A 234 10.82 -36.62 -0.04
CA MET A 234 11.47 -36.54 1.27
C MET A 234 12.77 -37.36 1.31
N ARG A 235 12.75 -38.58 0.75
CA ARG A 235 13.96 -39.44 0.67
C ARG A 235 15.06 -38.80 -0.19
N ASN A 236 14.72 -38.20 -1.33
CA ASN A 236 15.67 -37.47 -2.16
C ASN A 236 16.27 -36.25 -1.45
N MET A 237 15.52 -35.64 -0.52
CA MET A 237 15.97 -34.52 0.32
C MET A 237 16.71 -34.98 1.59
N GLY A 238 16.91 -36.29 1.79
CA GLY A 238 17.60 -36.84 2.97
C GLY A 238 16.78 -36.83 4.26
N GLN A 239 15.44 -36.83 4.15
CA GLN A 239 14.52 -36.75 5.27
C GLN A 239 13.83 -38.09 5.51
N ALA A 240 13.95 -38.62 6.73
CA ALA A 240 13.27 -39.85 7.15
C ALA A 240 11.95 -39.57 7.85
N SER A 241 11.80 -38.41 8.48
CA SER A 241 10.55 -37.99 9.12
C SER A 241 10.39 -36.47 9.06
N THR A 242 9.14 -36.01 9.03
CA THR A 242 8.79 -34.58 9.04
C THR A 242 7.61 -34.28 9.95
N PHE A 243 7.56 -33.04 10.41
CA PHE A 243 6.37 -32.46 11.02
C PHE A 243 6.17 -31.04 10.51
N SER A 244 5.00 -30.77 9.94
CA SER A 244 4.65 -29.47 9.37
C SER A 244 3.50 -28.83 10.12
N LEU A 245 3.55 -27.50 10.27
CA LEU A 245 2.54 -26.67 10.89
C LEU A 245 2.15 -25.54 9.92
N SER A 246 0.87 -25.45 9.59
CA SER A 246 0.33 -24.40 8.74
C SER A 246 0.36 -23.03 9.42
N LEU A 247 0.69 -21.99 8.65
CA LEU A 247 0.47 -20.59 9.04
C LEU A 247 -0.70 -20.09 8.19
N VAL A 248 -1.88 -19.97 8.81
CA VAL A 248 -3.14 -19.62 8.14
C VAL A 248 -3.63 -18.26 8.62
N GLU A 249 -3.80 -17.34 7.68
CA GLU A 249 -4.30 -15.97 7.90
C GLU A 249 -5.55 -15.80 7.03
N ASP A 250 -6.67 -15.38 7.63
CA ASP A 250 -7.96 -15.19 6.94
C ASP A 250 -8.40 -16.37 6.04
N GLY A 251 -8.19 -17.60 6.52
CA GLY A 251 -8.53 -18.83 5.80
C GLY A 251 -7.59 -19.17 4.64
N ARG A 252 -6.51 -18.41 4.44
CA ARG A 252 -5.48 -18.66 3.42
C ARG A 252 -4.18 -19.13 4.04
N LEU A 253 -3.55 -20.12 3.41
CA LEU A 253 -2.22 -20.59 3.80
C LEU A 253 -1.15 -19.58 3.33
N VAL A 254 -0.61 -18.78 4.26
CA VAL A 254 0.39 -17.73 3.98
C VAL A 254 1.83 -18.21 4.18
N GLY A 255 1.99 -19.34 4.87
CA GLY A 255 3.28 -19.97 5.11
C GLY A 255 3.14 -21.31 5.81
N MET A 256 4.27 -21.90 6.16
CA MET A 256 4.34 -23.18 6.87
C MET A 256 5.63 -23.29 7.66
N ILE A 257 5.58 -23.90 8.84
CA ILE A 257 6.77 -24.31 9.58
C ILE A 257 7.00 -25.79 9.27
N THR A 258 8.18 -26.14 8.76
CA THR A 258 8.52 -27.51 8.37
C THR A 258 9.72 -28.00 9.17
N CYS A 259 9.50 -29.04 9.96
CA CYS A 259 10.53 -29.75 10.71
C CYS A 259 10.97 -30.99 9.91
N ALA A 260 12.27 -31.20 9.75
CA ALA A 260 12.84 -32.36 9.05
C ALA A 260 13.94 -33.06 9.87
N HIS A 261 13.93 -34.40 9.88
CA HIS A 261 14.90 -35.22 10.60
C HIS A 261 15.45 -36.32 9.69
N ARG A 262 16.74 -36.62 9.84
CA ARG A 262 17.45 -37.63 9.02
C ARG A 262 17.12 -39.07 9.43
N THR A 263 16.60 -39.27 10.64
CA THR A 263 16.14 -40.56 11.15
C THR A 263 14.64 -40.50 11.49
N GLU A 264 14.03 -41.66 11.69
CA GLU A 264 12.62 -41.73 12.10
C GLU A 264 12.44 -41.07 13.48
N ARG A 265 11.50 -40.14 13.56
CA ARG A 265 11.19 -39.40 14.77
C ARG A 265 9.69 -39.21 14.88
N ARG A 266 9.12 -39.61 16.02
CA ARG A 266 7.70 -39.46 16.32
C ARG A 266 7.51 -38.43 17.42
N LEU A 267 6.52 -37.56 17.24
CA LEU A 267 6.10 -36.60 18.25
C LEU A 267 4.83 -37.12 18.95
N PRO A 268 4.78 -37.11 20.30
CA PRO A 268 3.54 -37.39 21.02
C PRO A 268 2.40 -36.49 20.55
N VAL A 269 1.16 -37.01 20.50
CA VAL A 269 -0.01 -36.26 20.01
C VAL A 269 -0.18 -34.93 20.75
N LEU A 270 -0.08 -34.95 22.08
CA LEU A 270 -0.15 -33.75 22.92
C LEU A 270 0.88 -32.67 22.56
N LEU A 271 2.10 -33.09 22.18
CA LEU A 271 3.13 -32.15 21.76
C LEU A 271 2.79 -31.53 20.41
N ARG A 272 2.24 -32.31 19.47
CA ARG A 272 1.73 -31.79 18.19
C ARG A 272 0.66 -30.72 18.42
N ARG A 273 -0.29 -30.94 19.33
CA ARG A 273 -1.32 -29.93 19.68
C ARG A 273 -0.76 -28.68 20.29
N ALA A 274 0.19 -28.81 21.22
CA ALA A 274 0.86 -27.66 21.80
C ALA A 274 1.62 -26.85 20.74
N LEU A 275 2.23 -27.51 19.76
CA LEU A 275 2.91 -26.87 18.63
C LEU A 275 1.94 -26.22 17.63
N GLU A 276 0.75 -26.79 17.41
CA GLU A 276 -0.32 -26.16 16.61
C GLU A 276 -0.79 -24.85 17.25
N VAL A 277 -0.97 -24.83 18.58
CA VAL A 277 -1.28 -23.60 19.33
C VAL A 277 -0.15 -22.57 19.20
N LEU A 278 1.11 -23.02 19.32
CA LEU A 278 2.27 -22.15 19.11
C LEU A 278 2.31 -21.57 17.69
N ALA A 279 2.02 -22.38 16.66
CA ALA A 279 1.98 -21.92 15.27
C ALA A 279 0.86 -20.89 15.05
N ALA A 280 -0.32 -21.09 15.63
CA ALA A 280 -1.41 -20.11 15.61
C ALA A 280 -1.00 -18.79 16.28
N GLN A 281 -0.33 -18.87 17.44
CA GLN A 281 0.20 -17.69 18.14
C GLN A 281 1.24 -16.93 17.29
N ILE A 282 2.19 -17.66 16.69
CA ILE A 282 3.20 -17.08 15.78
C ILE A 282 2.52 -16.38 14.59
N THR A 283 1.51 -17.01 14.01
CA THR A 283 0.76 -16.46 12.87
C THR A 283 0.06 -15.14 13.24
N MET A 284 -0.64 -15.11 14.39
CA MET A 284 -1.27 -13.88 14.88
C MET A 284 -0.24 -12.77 15.17
N GLN A 285 0.93 -13.12 15.71
CA GLN A 285 1.98 -12.15 15.99
C GLN A 285 2.59 -11.59 14.69
N PHE A 286 2.77 -12.41 13.65
CA PHE A 286 3.18 -11.92 12.32
C PHE A 286 2.17 -10.94 11.73
N ALA A 287 0.88 -11.26 11.77
CA ALA A 287 -0.18 -10.38 11.28
C ALA A 287 -0.17 -9.03 12.01
N SER A 288 -0.11 -9.06 13.35
CA SER A 288 -0.04 -7.87 14.19
C SER A 288 1.19 -7.00 13.90
N MET A 289 2.38 -7.60 13.80
CA MET A 289 3.61 -6.86 13.49
C MET A 289 3.58 -6.24 12.10
N ARG A 290 3.06 -6.96 11.09
CA ARG A 290 2.88 -6.42 9.73
C ARG A 290 1.93 -5.24 9.72
N GLU A 291 0.82 -5.32 10.45
CA GLU A 291 -0.16 -4.23 10.53
C GLU A 291 0.42 -3.00 11.24
N ILE A 292 1.15 -3.19 12.35
CA ILE A 292 1.86 -2.09 13.02
C ILE A 292 2.89 -1.45 12.09
N ALA A 293 3.65 -2.23 11.34
CA ALA A 293 4.63 -1.71 10.37
C ALA A 293 3.93 -0.92 9.26
N ARG A 294 2.81 -1.42 8.73
CA ARG A 294 1.99 -0.74 7.72
C ARG A 294 1.46 0.60 8.23
N LEU A 295 0.90 0.65 9.43
CA LEU A 295 0.39 1.89 10.04
C LEU A 295 1.50 2.91 10.28
N ARG A 296 2.67 2.48 10.73
CA ARG A 296 3.85 3.36 10.88
C ARG A 296 4.30 3.92 9.53
N HIS A 297 4.37 3.09 8.50
CA HIS A 297 4.70 3.51 7.13
C HIS A 297 3.73 4.58 6.63
N LEU A 298 2.42 4.40 6.82
CA LEU A 298 1.40 5.38 6.41
C LEU A 298 1.59 6.76 7.09
N VAL A 299 1.94 6.79 8.37
CA VAL A 299 2.21 8.05 9.08
C VAL A 299 3.47 8.71 8.53
N GLU A 300 4.55 7.94 8.36
CA GLU A 300 5.83 8.45 7.85
C GLU A 300 5.71 8.99 6.41
N VAL A 301 5.04 8.26 5.52
CA VAL A 301 4.78 8.71 4.14
C VAL A 301 3.95 10.00 4.13
N ARG A 302 2.94 10.12 4.99
CA ARG A 302 2.12 11.33 5.09
C ARG A 302 2.93 12.55 5.54
N GLU A 303 3.83 12.38 6.51
CA GLU A 303 4.74 13.44 6.95
C GLU A 303 5.67 13.88 5.81
N ARG A 304 6.35 12.92 5.16
CA ARG A 304 7.23 13.18 4.01
C ARG A 304 6.52 13.90 2.87
N ARG A 305 5.29 13.50 2.56
CA ARG A 305 4.45 14.12 1.53
C ARG A 305 4.04 15.54 1.89
N THR A 306 3.70 15.80 3.15
CA THR A 306 3.41 17.17 3.62
C THR A 306 4.63 18.08 3.47
N GLU A 307 5.82 17.60 3.85
CA GLU A 307 7.10 18.32 3.68
C GLU A 307 7.43 18.58 2.20
N LEU A 308 7.15 17.61 1.31
CA LEU A 308 7.37 17.73 -0.15
C LEU A 308 6.45 18.75 -0.81
N LEU A 309 5.17 18.80 -0.42
CA LEU A 309 4.19 19.67 -1.06
C LEU A 309 4.22 21.12 -0.54
N ALA A 310 4.73 21.35 0.68
CA ALA A 310 4.75 22.68 1.30
C ALA A 310 5.45 23.77 0.45
N PRO A 311 6.62 23.54 -0.16
CA PRO A 311 7.30 24.54 -1.00
C PRO A 311 6.53 24.94 -2.27
N LEU A 312 5.60 24.09 -2.75
CA LEU A 312 4.89 24.32 -4.01
C LEU A 312 3.96 25.54 -3.97
N TYR A 313 3.47 25.90 -2.78
CA TYR A 313 2.62 27.08 -2.61
C TYR A 313 3.36 28.39 -2.92
N ALA A 314 4.69 28.42 -2.76
CA ALA A 314 5.51 29.61 -2.96
C ALA A 314 6.40 29.55 -4.22
N SER A 315 6.41 28.45 -4.95
CA SER A 315 7.24 28.27 -6.16
C SER A 315 6.43 28.52 -7.44
N ASP A 316 7.04 29.22 -8.40
CA ASP A 316 6.51 29.33 -9.76
C ASP A 316 6.99 28.19 -10.67
N ASP A 317 8.10 27.53 -10.33
CA ASP A 317 8.62 26.33 -11.01
C ASP A 317 8.30 25.09 -10.16
N ILE A 318 7.08 24.56 -10.34
CA ILE A 318 6.58 23.39 -9.62
C ILE A 318 7.45 22.15 -9.89
N PRO A 319 7.79 21.81 -11.15
CA PRO A 319 8.70 20.68 -11.41
C PRO A 319 10.03 20.79 -10.67
N SER A 320 10.66 21.96 -10.64
CA SER A 320 11.91 22.13 -9.88
C SER A 320 11.71 21.99 -8.38
N ALA A 321 10.61 22.48 -7.81
CA ALA A 321 10.34 22.41 -6.37
C ALA A 321 10.06 20.98 -5.88
N LEU A 322 9.52 20.09 -6.72
CA LEU A 322 9.37 18.66 -6.42
C LEU A 322 10.71 17.90 -6.41
N LEU A 323 11.74 18.45 -7.06
CA LEU A 323 13.06 17.84 -7.22
C LEU A 323 14.16 18.53 -6.39
N ARG A 324 13.89 19.73 -5.87
CA ARG A 324 14.85 20.56 -5.15
C ARG A 324 14.24 21.00 -3.84
N GLY A 325 14.79 20.51 -2.74
CA GLY A 325 14.33 20.84 -1.40
C GLY A 325 14.92 19.93 -0.33
N PRO A 326 14.52 20.11 0.94
CA PRO A 326 14.88 19.19 2.01
C PRO A 326 14.26 17.79 1.82
N ARG A 327 13.19 17.71 1.04
CA ARG A 327 12.55 16.49 0.56
C ARG A 327 12.30 16.61 -0.94
N THR A 328 12.46 15.49 -1.64
CA THR A 328 12.24 15.36 -3.07
C THR A 328 11.23 14.24 -3.34
N VAL A 329 10.69 14.20 -4.54
CA VAL A 329 9.78 13.13 -4.96
C VAL A 329 10.42 11.74 -4.86
N LEU A 330 11.74 11.61 -5.03
CA LEU A 330 12.46 10.34 -4.91
C LEU A 330 12.60 9.86 -3.45
N ASP A 331 12.47 10.75 -2.45
CA ASP A 331 12.43 10.36 -1.03
C ASP A 331 11.09 9.71 -0.64
N LEU A 332 10.03 10.03 -1.38
CA LEU A 332 8.70 9.45 -1.22
C LEU A 332 8.50 8.22 -2.11
N VAL A 333 8.99 8.30 -3.35
CA VAL A 333 8.89 7.26 -4.38
C VAL A 333 10.30 6.84 -4.79
N PRO A 334 10.94 5.91 -4.06
CA PRO A 334 12.30 5.47 -4.39
C PRO A 334 12.38 4.87 -5.78
N ALA A 335 13.18 5.50 -6.64
CA ALA A 335 13.44 5.11 -8.02
C ALA A 335 14.85 5.57 -8.42
N ASP A 336 15.37 5.03 -9.52
CA ASP A 336 16.71 5.39 -10.01
C ASP A 336 16.67 6.75 -10.72
N GLY A 337 15.53 7.09 -11.32
CA GLY A 337 15.27 8.41 -11.88
C GLY A 337 13.79 8.78 -11.91
N VAL A 338 13.53 10.07 -12.12
CA VAL A 338 12.17 10.63 -12.25
C VAL A 338 12.15 11.77 -13.27
N LEU A 339 11.10 11.79 -14.08
CA LEU A 339 10.67 12.90 -14.92
C LEU A 339 9.39 13.51 -14.32
N VAL A 340 9.40 14.82 -14.15
CA VAL A 340 8.25 15.63 -13.73
C VAL A 340 7.90 16.57 -14.88
N HIS A 341 6.71 16.38 -15.47
CA HIS A 341 6.18 17.26 -16.50
C HIS A 341 4.90 17.91 -15.97
N ILE A 342 4.93 19.23 -15.73
CA ILE A 342 3.77 19.98 -15.23
C ILE A 342 3.74 21.35 -15.92
N GLY A 343 2.58 21.73 -16.46
CA GLY A 343 2.37 23.05 -17.06
C GLY A 343 3.34 23.33 -18.22
N GLY A 344 3.61 22.33 -19.06
CA GLY A 344 4.52 22.42 -20.19
C GLY A 344 6.01 22.48 -19.82
N THR A 345 6.35 22.35 -18.53
CA THR A 345 7.73 22.38 -18.06
C THR A 345 8.16 20.99 -17.61
N SER A 346 9.25 20.49 -18.20
CA SER A 346 9.89 19.22 -17.79
C SER A 346 11.10 19.47 -16.90
N ARG A 347 11.24 18.68 -15.84
CA ARG A 347 12.47 18.54 -15.04
C ARG A 347 12.73 17.08 -14.73
N VAL A 348 14.00 16.73 -14.58
CA VAL A 348 14.45 15.35 -14.30
C VAL A 348 15.40 15.31 -13.11
N ALA A 349 15.44 14.17 -12.43
CA ALA A 349 16.44 13.84 -11.42
C ALA A 349 16.80 12.36 -11.49
N GLY A 350 18.06 12.02 -11.20
CA GLY A 350 18.57 10.64 -11.27
C GLY A 350 18.79 10.15 -12.70
N ASP A 351 18.75 8.82 -12.87
CA ASP A 351 18.99 8.12 -14.13
C ASP A 351 17.70 8.10 -14.97
N VAL A 352 17.59 9.06 -15.89
CA VAL A 352 16.42 9.23 -16.77
C VAL A 352 16.83 9.04 -18.23
N PRO A 353 16.08 8.26 -19.03
CA PRO A 353 16.30 8.17 -20.48
C PRO A 353 16.21 9.53 -21.20
N PRO A 354 16.71 9.64 -22.44
CA PRO A 354 16.59 10.86 -23.23
C PRO A 354 15.13 11.34 -23.35
N LEU A 355 14.90 12.65 -23.18
CA LEU A 355 13.56 13.24 -23.13
C LEU A 355 12.77 13.13 -24.45
N ASP A 356 13.45 13.07 -25.59
CA ASP A 356 12.80 12.99 -26.91
C ASP A 356 11.99 11.69 -27.05
N ASP A 357 12.43 10.61 -26.41
CA ASP A 357 11.75 9.32 -26.43
C ASP A 357 10.48 9.32 -25.54
N MET A 358 10.43 10.18 -24.51
CA MET A 358 9.35 10.19 -23.52
C MET A 358 8.01 10.68 -24.07
N THR A 359 8.01 11.64 -24.98
CA THR A 359 6.77 12.11 -25.63
C THR A 359 6.06 10.96 -26.32
N ARG A 360 6.83 10.14 -27.05
CA ARG A 360 6.29 8.97 -27.78
C ARG A 360 5.84 7.86 -26.84
N VAL A 361 6.53 7.67 -25.72
CA VAL A 361 6.12 6.70 -24.68
C VAL A 361 4.75 7.09 -24.10
N LEU A 362 4.55 8.37 -23.76
CA LEU A 362 3.29 8.86 -23.20
C LEU A 362 2.12 8.75 -24.22
N GLU A 363 2.38 9.01 -25.50
CA GLU A 363 1.41 8.76 -26.58
C GLU A 363 1.02 7.27 -26.68
N LEU A 364 1.98 6.36 -26.63
CA LEU A 364 1.75 4.90 -26.65
C LEU A 364 0.99 4.37 -25.42
N LEU A 365 1.00 5.11 -24.33
CA LEU A 365 0.25 4.83 -23.11
C LEU A 365 -1.09 5.58 -23.04
N SER A 366 -1.39 6.43 -24.04
CA SER A 366 -2.62 7.25 -24.07
C SER A 366 -2.83 8.10 -22.82
N GLY A 367 -1.75 8.49 -22.14
CA GLY A 367 -1.81 9.27 -20.89
C GLY A 367 -2.35 8.50 -19.68
N GLU A 368 -2.48 7.17 -19.73
CA GLU A 368 -2.96 6.38 -18.59
C GLU A 368 -1.87 6.04 -17.58
N ALA A 369 -2.28 5.73 -16.34
CA ALA A 369 -1.38 5.19 -15.33
C ALA A 369 -0.84 3.83 -15.78
N PHE A 370 0.46 3.62 -15.59
CA PHE A 370 1.13 2.40 -16.03
C PHE A 370 2.17 1.96 -15.02
N VAL A 371 2.27 0.65 -14.78
CA VAL A 371 3.27 0.06 -13.89
C VAL A 371 3.85 -1.18 -14.54
N SER A 372 5.17 -1.25 -14.61
CA SER A 372 5.90 -2.45 -14.99
C SER A 372 7.18 -2.58 -14.18
N GLU A 373 7.54 -3.83 -13.87
CA GLU A 373 8.81 -4.20 -13.24
C GLU A 373 9.73 -4.97 -14.21
N GLY A 374 9.26 -5.20 -15.44
CA GLY A 374 9.94 -5.96 -16.49
C GLY A 374 9.46 -5.48 -17.85
N LEU A 375 9.81 -4.24 -18.17
CA LEU A 375 9.26 -3.48 -19.30
C LEU A 375 9.44 -4.19 -20.65
N GLU A 376 10.56 -4.90 -20.83
CA GLU A 376 10.83 -5.68 -22.04
C GLU A 376 9.78 -6.77 -22.30
N ALA A 377 9.31 -7.44 -21.25
CA ALA A 377 8.30 -8.49 -21.37
C ALA A 377 6.88 -7.93 -21.46
N ASP A 378 6.60 -6.87 -20.69
CA ASP A 378 5.24 -6.31 -20.56
C ASP A 378 4.87 -5.42 -21.75
N ARG A 379 5.80 -4.59 -22.22
CA ARG A 379 5.63 -3.63 -23.34
C ARG A 379 6.93 -3.52 -24.17
N PRO A 380 7.21 -4.52 -25.05
CA PRO A 380 8.41 -4.51 -25.90
C PRO A 380 8.53 -3.27 -26.79
N ASP A 381 7.39 -2.71 -27.22
CA ASP A 381 7.28 -1.49 -28.01
C ASP A 381 7.77 -0.25 -27.25
N ILE A 382 7.50 -0.16 -25.95
CA ILE A 382 8.00 0.92 -25.08
C ILE A 382 9.45 0.65 -24.67
N SER A 383 9.79 -0.60 -24.36
CA SER A 383 11.17 -0.99 -23.99
C SER A 383 12.19 -0.65 -25.09
N ALA A 384 11.81 -0.77 -26.36
CA ALA A 384 12.65 -0.37 -27.49
C ALA A 384 13.02 1.13 -27.49
N LEU A 385 12.17 1.98 -26.91
CA LEU A 385 12.42 3.42 -26.76
C LEU A 385 13.22 3.73 -25.48
N LEU A 386 13.13 2.86 -24.45
CA LEU A 386 13.76 3.05 -23.14
C LEU A 386 14.69 1.88 -22.78
N PRO A 387 15.79 1.65 -23.53
CA PRO A 387 16.60 0.44 -23.42
C PRO A 387 17.35 0.26 -22.08
N SER A 388 17.52 1.33 -21.30
CA SER A 388 18.12 1.30 -19.95
C SER A 388 17.10 1.14 -18.82
N THR A 389 15.81 1.04 -19.15
CA THR A 389 14.71 0.98 -18.16
C THR A 389 14.13 -0.42 -18.09
N ALA A 390 14.23 -1.05 -16.92
CA ALA A 390 13.58 -2.33 -16.65
C ALA A 390 12.24 -2.15 -15.92
N GLY A 391 12.11 -1.10 -15.11
CA GLY A 391 10.88 -0.77 -14.39
C GLY A 391 10.40 0.63 -14.71
N LEU A 392 9.10 0.78 -14.95
CA LEU A 392 8.45 2.04 -15.30
C LEU A 392 7.18 2.23 -14.47
N LEU A 393 7.03 3.39 -13.84
CA LEU A 393 5.82 3.80 -13.12
C LEU A 393 5.39 5.18 -13.64
N VAL A 394 4.21 5.25 -14.24
CA VAL A 394 3.61 6.47 -14.79
C VAL A 394 2.41 6.85 -13.95
N VAL A 395 2.41 8.08 -13.43
CA VAL A 395 1.32 8.67 -12.65
C VAL A 395 0.82 9.90 -13.39
N PRO A 396 -0.28 9.79 -14.16
CA PRO A 396 -0.90 10.94 -14.81
C PRO A 396 -1.49 11.89 -13.76
N LEU A 397 -1.51 13.17 -14.10
CA LEU A 397 -2.12 14.25 -13.34
C LEU A 397 -3.27 14.87 -14.15
N ALA A 398 -4.03 15.78 -13.54
CA ALA A 398 -5.24 16.35 -14.15
C ALA A 398 -5.02 17.20 -15.42
N GLY A 399 -3.80 17.69 -15.66
CA GLY A 399 -3.46 18.39 -16.91
C GLY A 399 -3.33 17.38 -18.06
N PRO A 400 -3.73 17.75 -19.30
CA PRO A 400 -3.74 16.81 -20.44
C PRO A 400 -2.39 16.14 -20.73
N ASP A 401 -1.28 16.78 -20.37
CA ASP A 401 0.08 16.26 -20.51
C ASP A 401 0.83 16.14 -19.16
N ASP A 402 0.21 16.53 -18.05
CA ASP A 402 0.88 16.59 -16.75
C ASP A 402 1.09 15.17 -16.19
N THR A 403 2.33 14.82 -15.85
CA THR A 403 2.69 13.45 -15.48
C THR A 403 3.94 13.39 -14.60
N LEU A 404 3.97 12.38 -13.73
CA LEU A 404 5.18 11.94 -13.04
C LEU A 404 5.57 10.57 -13.60
N VAL A 405 6.82 10.43 -14.06
CA VAL A 405 7.33 9.17 -14.58
C VAL A 405 8.57 8.75 -13.81
N PHE A 406 8.53 7.59 -13.19
CA PHE A 406 9.61 7.02 -12.41
C PHE A 406 10.25 5.85 -13.15
N PHE A 407 11.58 5.79 -13.11
CA PHE A 407 12.40 4.83 -13.83
C PHE A 407 13.21 3.98 -12.85
N ARG A 408 13.28 2.68 -13.14
CA ARG A 408 14.23 1.78 -12.48
C ARG A 408 15.03 1.01 -13.52
N GLY A 409 16.33 0.94 -13.29
CA GLY A 409 17.25 0.12 -14.05
C GLY A 409 17.06 -1.38 -13.76
N GLU A 410 17.70 -2.19 -14.58
CA GLU A 410 17.75 -3.64 -14.37
C GLU A 410 18.55 -3.95 -13.09
N VAL A 411 17.97 -4.80 -12.24
CA VAL A 411 18.68 -5.41 -11.12
C VAL A 411 18.64 -6.91 -11.34
N ALA A 412 19.75 -7.45 -11.85
CA ALA A 412 19.91 -8.90 -11.99
C ALA A 412 19.85 -9.54 -10.61
N ARG A 413 18.85 -10.42 -10.39
CA ARG A 413 18.68 -11.12 -9.11
C ARG A 413 19.10 -12.57 -9.26
N GLU A 414 19.99 -13.00 -8.37
CA GLU A 414 20.23 -14.43 -8.18
C GLU A 414 19.12 -15.00 -7.31
N ILE A 415 18.34 -15.92 -7.87
CA ILE A 415 17.39 -16.73 -7.12
C ILE A 415 18.06 -18.08 -6.86
N PHE A 416 18.16 -18.42 -5.58
CA PHE A 416 18.63 -19.72 -5.13
C PHE A 416 17.42 -20.64 -5.04
N TRP A 417 17.41 -21.75 -5.75
CA TRP A 417 16.35 -22.75 -5.70
C TRP A 417 16.81 -23.98 -4.93
N LEU A 418 15.86 -24.62 -4.23
CA LEU A 418 16.04 -25.93 -3.64
C LEU A 418 16.09 -26.98 -4.75
N GLY A 419 17.28 -27.36 -5.20
CA GLY A 419 17.48 -28.35 -6.26
C GLY A 419 17.40 -27.77 -7.67
N ASP A 420 18.01 -28.48 -8.62
CA ASP A 420 18.00 -28.12 -10.04
C ASP A 420 16.58 -28.24 -10.62
N GLN A 421 16.09 -27.13 -11.18
CA GLN A 421 14.75 -26.99 -11.73
C GLN A 421 14.65 -27.44 -13.20
N SER A 422 15.76 -27.85 -13.82
CA SER A 422 15.78 -28.34 -15.20
C SER A 422 14.94 -29.62 -15.38
N ALA A 423 14.36 -29.77 -16.58
CA ALA A 423 13.55 -30.94 -16.93
C ALA A 423 14.35 -32.27 -16.82
N GLY A 424 15.68 -32.22 -16.97
CA GLY A 424 16.56 -33.38 -16.90
C GLY A 424 16.78 -33.96 -15.49
N ASN A 425 16.44 -33.23 -14.42
CA ASN A 425 16.59 -33.67 -13.03
C ASN A 425 15.37 -34.48 -12.52
N ARG A 426 14.49 -34.93 -13.42
CA ARG A 426 13.25 -35.65 -13.08
C ARG A 426 13.06 -36.88 -13.98
N PRO A 427 12.91 -38.10 -13.40
CA PRO A 427 12.66 -39.33 -14.18
C PRO A 427 11.33 -39.34 -14.95
N SER A 428 10.32 -38.63 -14.45
CA SER A 428 9.00 -38.46 -15.08
C SER A 428 8.37 -37.14 -14.64
N GLN A 429 7.27 -36.72 -15.26
CA GLN A 429 6.58 -35.47 -14.90
C GLN A 429 6.08 -35.43 -13.45
N LEU A 430 5.66 -36.57 -12.90
CA LEU A 430 5.18 -36.71 -11.51
C LEU A 430 6.30 -37.02 -10.51
N SER A 431 7.49 -37.42 -11.00
CA SER A 431 8.58 -37.78 -10.12
C SER A 431 9.18 -36.53 -9.47
N PRO A 432 9.43 -36.55 -8.15
CA PRO A 432 10.18 -35.48 -7.52
C PRO A 432 11.60 -35.43 -8.09
N ARG A 433 12.21 -34.24 -8.01
CA ARG A 433 13.60 -34.03 -8.44
C ARG A 433 14.58 -34.93 -7.70
N THR A 434 15.63 -35.36 -8.38
CA THR A 434 16.65 -36.26 -7.80
C THR A 434 17.72 -35.53 -6.99
N SER A 435 18.01 -34.28 -7.33
CA SER A 435 18.93 -33.42 -6.57
C SER A 435 18.23 -32.27 -5.88
N PHE A 436 18.63 -32.00 -4.64
CA PHE A 436 18.25 -30.86 -3.81
C PHE A 436 19.43 -29.91 -3.51
N SER A 437 20.56 -30.09 -4.18
CA SER A 437 21.69 -29.14 -4.09
C SER A 437 21.26 -27.76 -4.57
N THR A 438 21.77 -26.70 -3.94
CA THR A 438 21.52 -25.30 -4.32
C THR A 438 21.72 -25.10 -5.82
N TRP A 439 20.65 -24.70 -6.51
CA TRP A 439 20.70 -24.34 -7.93
C TRP A 439 20.45 -22.85 -8.07
N LYS A 440 21.26 -22.17 -8.87
CA LYS A 440 21.16 -20.72 -9.06
C LYS A 440 20.53 -20.41 -10.41
N SER A 441 19.53 -19.56 -10.43
CA SER A 441 19.05 -18.90 -11.64
C SER A 441 19.23 -17.40 -11.53
N THR A 442 19.76 -16.77 -12.57
CA THR A 442 19.75 -15.31 -12.65
C THR A 442 18.51 -14.86 -13.40
N VAL A 443 17.66 -14.07 -12.74
CA VAL A 443 16.57 -13.36 -13.41
C VAL A 443 17.11 -12.03 -13.92
N ARG A 444 16.96 -11.78 -15.22
CA ARG A 444 17.37 -10.57 -15.93
C ARG A 444 16.16 -9.85 -16.51
N GLY A 445 16.37 -8.62 -16.95
CA GLY A 445 15.34 -7.78 -17.58
C GLY A 445 14.24 -7.30 -16.61
N ARG A 446 14.52 -7.28 -15.30
CA ARG A 446 13.59 -6.81 -14.26
C ARG A 446 14.23 -5.79 -13.33
N SER A 447 13.44 -4.83 -12.87
CA SER A 447 13.83 -3.87 -11.82
C SER A 447 13.61 -4.42 -10.42
N LEU A 448 13.90 -3.63 -9.38
CA LEU A 448 13.32 -3.84 -8.05
C LEU A 448 11.78 -3.72 -8.08
N PRO A 449 11.03 -4.45 -7.22
CA PRO A 449 9.58 -4.41 -7.25
C PRO A 449 9.05 -3.08 -6.72
N TRP A 450 7.99 -2.52 -7.32
CA TRP A 450 7.45 -1.23 -6.89
C TRP A 450 6.75 -1.35 -5.53
N GLY A 451 6.09 -2.47 -5.24
CA GLY A 451 5.50 -2.76 -3.92
C GLY A 451 4.53 -1.66 -3.47
N THR A 452 4.60 -1.27 -2.20
CA THR A 452 3.72 -0.25 -1.61
C THR A 452 3.93 1.15 -2.20
N VAL A 453 5.07 1.40 -2.84
CA VAL A 453 5.42 2.71 -3.41
C VAL A 453 4.48 3.12 -4.56
N ILE A 454 3.83 2.16 -5.24
CA ILE A 454 2.82 2.47 -6.26
C ILE A 454 1.70 3.32 -5.65
N GLN A 455 1.19 2.91 -4.49
CA GLN A 455 0.11 3.61 -3.82
C GLN A 455 0.57 5.00 -3.35
N ASP A 456 1.79 5.08 -2.80
CA ASP A 456 2.38 6.34 -2.35
C ASP A 456 2.52 7.35 -3.51
N ALA A 457 2.89 6.87 -4.72
CA ALA A 457 3.02 7.69 -5.91
C ALA A 457 1.66 8.16 -6.47
N LEU A 458 0.66 7.28 -6.52
CA LEU A 458 -0.70 7.62 -6.98
C LEU A 458 -1.36 8.64 -6.04
N GLU A 459 -1.21 8.46 -4.73
CA GLU A 459 -1.74 9.41 -3.74
C GLU A 459 -1.03 10.77 -3.82
N LEU A 460 0.29 10.78 -4.04
CA LEU A 460 1.01 12.02 -4.32
C LEU A 460 0.43 12.73 -5.55
N GLY A 461 0.16 12.00 -6.64
CA GLY A 461 -0.43 12.56 -7.85
C GLY A 461 -1.76 13.26 -7.54
N HIS A 462 -2.66 12.60 -6.82
CA HIS A 462 -3.96 13.18 -6.45
C HIS A 462 -3.86 14.42 -5.54
N GLU A 463 -2.93 14.43 -4.59
CA GLU A 463 -2.70 15.61 -3.75
C GLU A 463 -2.08 16.76 -4.54
N LEU A 464 -1.17 16.46 -5.46
CA LEU A 464 -0.55 17.44 -6.35
C LEU A 464 -1.60 18.11 -7.25
N GLU A 465 -2.53 17.34 -7.81
CA GLU A 465 -3.68 17.89 -8.54
C GLU A 465 -4.49 18.87 -7.69
N THR A 466 -4.76 18.51 -6.44
CA THR A 466 -5.50 19.37 -5.52
C THR A 466 -4.76 20.68 -5.25
N VAL A 467 -3.43 20.62 -5.08
CA VAL A 467 -2.57 21.80 -4.88
C VAL A 467 -2.56 22.68 -6.14
N LEU A 468 -2.35 22.08 -7.32
CA LEU A 468 -2.31 22.77 -8.60
C LEU A 468 -3.64 23.44 -8.92
N HIS A 469 -4.76 22.74 -8.71
CA HIS A 469 -6.09 23.28 -8.93
C HIS A 469 -6.39 24.47 -8.01
N ARG A 470 -6.05 24.37 -6.72
CA ARG A 470 -6.21 25.49 -5.78
C ARG A 470 -5.37 26.70 -6.17
N ARG A 471 -4.13 26.47 -6.62
CA ARG A 471 -3.25 27.54 -7.11
C ARG A 471 -3.82 28.22 -8.35
N ALA A 472 -4.27 27.45 -9.33
CA ALA A 472 -4.92 27.98 -10.53
C ALA A 472 -6.18 28.79 -10.19
N GLN A 473 -7.01 28.29 -9.27
CA GLN A 473 -8.18 29.03 -8.77
C GLN A 473 -7.81 30.32 -8.06
N ALA A 474 -6.76 30.32 -7.23
CA ALA A 474 -6.29 31.51 -6.54
C ALA A 474 -5.78 32.56 -7.54
N GLN A 475 -5.02 32.14 -8.57
CA GLN A 475 -4.55 33.02 -9.63
C GLN A 475 -5.70 33.61 -10.47
N LEU A 476 -6.68 32.79 -10.85
CA LEU A 476 -7.88 33.26 -11.55
C LEU A 476 -8.70 34.22 -10.70
N ALA A 477 -8.84 33.95 -9.40
CA ALA A 477 -9.49 34.85 -8.47
C ALA A 477 -8.74 36.18 -8.36
N GLU A 478 -7.41 36.17 -8.27
CA GLU A 478 -6.59 37.38 -8.22
C GLU A 478 -6.76 38.22 -9.51
N LEU A 479 -6.68 37.60 -10.68
CA LEU A 479 -6.89 38.28 -11.96
C LEU A 479 -8.31 38.88 -12.07
N ALA A 480 -9.33 38.18 -11.54
CA ALA A 480 -10.70 38.68 -11.48
C ALA A 480 -10.87 39.90 -10.55
N MET A 481 -9.87 40.22 -9.71
CA MET A 481 -9.85 41.39 -8.81
C MET A 481 -9.05 42.58 -9.36
N ARG A 482 -8.53 42.51 -10.59
CA ARG A 482 -7.74 43.56 -11.23
C ARG A 482 -8.48 44.26 -12.37
N ASP A 483 -8.17 45.53 -12.61
CA ASP A 483 -8.62 46.30 -13.78
C ASP A 483 -7.70 46.01 -14.97
N ALA A 484 -8.29 45.65 -16.12
CA ALA A 484 -7.54 45.15 -17.27
C ALA A 484 -6.62 46.19 -17.93
N LEU A 485 -6.93 47.48 -17.82
CA LEU A 485 -6.12 48.54 -18.41
C LEU A 485 -5.00 48.98 -17.46
N THR A 486 -5.32 49.21 -16.19
CA THR A 486 -4.39 49.85 -15.24
C THR A 486 -3.61 48.87 -14.35
N GLY A 487 -4.07 47.63 -14.21
CA GLY A 487 -3.52 46.67 -13.24
C GLY A 487 -3.84 47.00 -11.78
N LEU A 488 -4.59 48.07 -11.52
CA LEU A 488 -5.12 48.40 -10.20
C LEU A 488 -6.14 47.37 -9.74
N HIS A 489 -6.51 47.40 -8.46
CA HIS A 489 -7.67 46.66 -8.00
C HIS A 489 -8.95 47.18 -8.69
N ASN A 490 -9.92 46.30 -8.94
CA ASN A 490 -11.16 46.68 -9.61
C ASN A 490 -12.33 46.89 -8.63
N ARG A 491 -13.49 47.29 -9.18
CA ARG A 491 -14.73 47.45 -8.41
C ARG A 491 -15.11 46.24 -7.56
N ARG A 492 -14.86 45.00 -8.04
CA ARG A 492 -15.18 43.78 -7.30
C ARG A 492 -14.32 43.65 -6.04
N TYR A 493 -13.03 43.90 -6.14
CA TYR A 493 -12.13 43.93 -4.99
C TYR A 493 -12.62 44.91 -3.91
N LEU A 494 -13.01 46.12 -4.31
CA LEU A 494 -13.52 47.13 -3.38
C LEU A 494 -14.83 46.67 -2.73
N ALA A 495 -15.76 46.12 -3.50
CA ALA A 495 -17.02 45.62 -2.96
C ALA A 495 -16.82 44.53 -1.90
N GLU A 496 -15.90 43.59 -2.11
CA GLU A 496 -15.57 42.55 -1.12
C GLU A 496 -14.88 43.11 0.12
N ARG A 497 -14.07 44.18 -0.03
CA ARG A 497 -13.47 44.89 1.11
C ARG A 497 -14.48 45.71 1.89
N LEU A 498 -15.52 46.25 1.26
CA LEU A 498 -16.56 47.04 1.93
C LEU A 498 -17.72 46.17 2.46
N ALA A 499 -17.84 44.91 2.03
CA ALA A 499 -18.91 44.00 2.41
C ALA A 499 -19.00 43.75 3.92
N ALA A 500 -20.23 43.54 4.41
CA ALA A 500 -20.50 43.18 5.80
C ALA A 500 -19.89 41.80 6.13
N GLY A 501 -19.10 41.71 7.19
CA GLY A 501 -18.40 40.48 7.61
C GLY A 501 -17.00 40.29 7.01
N SER A 502 -16.48 41.25 6.24
CA SER A 502 -15.07 41.25 5.83
C SER A 502 -14.14 41.28 7.06
N PRO A 503 -13.08 40.45 7.14
CA PRO A 503 -12.15 40.42 8.28
C PRO A 503 -11.26 41.67 8.38
N VAL A 504 -11.34 42.57 7.39
CA VAL A 504 -10.53 43.78 7.30
C VAL A 504 -11.22 44.90 8.07
N ASP A 505 -10.62 45.36 9.15
CA ASP A 505 -11.11 46.52 9.89
C ASP A 505 -10.96 47.81 9.06
N LEU A 506 -12.03 48.62 9.01
CA LEU A 506 -12.03 49.94 8.36
C LEU A 506 -11.94 51.06 9.39
N ASP A 507 -11.94 50.76 10.69
CA ASP A 507 -11.76 51.75 11.74
C ASP A 507 -10.44 52.49 11.51
N GLY A 508 -10.50 53.83 11.44
CA GLY A 508 -9.33 54.66 11.17
C GLY A 508 -8.84 54.63 9.71
N ARG A 509 -9.68 54.19 8.76
CA ARG A 509 -9.42 54.34 7.32
C ARG A 509 -10.22 55.48 6.70
N ALA A 510 -9.72 56.05 5.61
CA ALA A 510 -10.44 57.00 4.78
C ALA A 510 -10.63 56.50 3.36
N LEU A 511 -11.78 56.79 2.77
CA LEU A 511 -12.12 56.49 1.39
C LEU A 511 -12.13 57.80 0.60
N LEU A 512 -11.30 57.85 -0.44
CA LEU A 512 -11.26 58.96 -1.39
C LEU A 512 -11.90 58.48 -2.69
N PHE A 513 -12.94 59.16 -3.15
CA PHE A 513 -13.54 58.93 -4.46
C PHE A 513 -13.05 60.00 -5.43
N VAL A 514 -12.30 59.61 -6.45
CA VAL A 514 -11.64 60.50 -7.40
C VAL A 514 -12.24 60.29 -8.79
N ASP A 515 -12.69 61.35 -9.42
CA ASP A 515 -13.23 61.33 -10.78
C ASP A 515 -12.54 62.41 -11.62
N LEU A 516 -12.15 62.07 -12.85
CA LEU A 516 -11.48 62.99 -13.76
C LEU A 516 -12.46 63.99 -14.40
N ASP A 517 -12.16 65.26 -14.21
CA ASP A 517 -13.00 66.34 -14.71
C ASP A 517 -13.00 66.41 -16.24
N ASP A 518 -14.20 66.39 -16.82
CA ASP A 518 -14.46 66.54 -18.26
C ASP A 518 -13.67 65.54 -19.15
N PHE A 519 -13.29 64.37 -18.61
CA PHE A 519 -12.50 63.35 -19.32
C PHE A 519 -13.15 62.84 -20.60
N LYS A 520 -14.48 62.81 -20.68
CA LYS A 520 -15.20 62.50 -21.92
C LYS A 520 -14.76 63.39 -23.09
N SER A 521 -14.50 64.68 -22.83
CA SER A 521 -14.02 65.61 -23.86
C SER A 521 -12.64 65.22 -24.39
N VAL A 522 -11.78 64.65 -23.53
CA VAL A 522 -10.47 64.12 -23.97
C VAL A 522 -10.66 62.98 -24.96
N ASN A 523 -11.56 62.04 -24.67
CA ASN A 523 -11.88 60.95 -25.59
C ASN A 523 -12.52 61.45 -26.89
N ASP A 524 -13.47 62.38 -26.80
CA ASP A 524 -14.20 62.90 -27.97
C ASP A 524 -13.27 63.69 -28.91
N VAL A 525 -12.26 64.39 -28.37
CA VAL A 525 -11.32 65.23 -29.15
C VAL A 525 -10.09 64.45 -29.62
N HIS A 526 -9.54 63.58 -28.79
CA HIS A 526 -8.23 62.94 -29.02
C HIS A 526 -8.29 61.42 -29.22
N GLY A 527 -9.46 60.80 -29.05
CA GLY A 527 -9.67 59.37 -29.20
C GLY A 527 -9.38 58.56 -27.94
N HIS A 528 -9.93 57.33 -27.90
CA HIS A 528 -9.84 56.44 -26.74
C HIS A 528 -8.40 56.02 -26.39
N ASP A 529 -7.53 55.82 -27.38
CA ASP A 529 -6.12 55.47 -27.11
C ASP A 529 -5.39 56.56 -26.29
N VAL A 530 -5.73 57.83 -26.52
CA VAL A 530 -5.18 58.95 -25.75
C VAL A 530 -5.82 59.02 -24.36
N GLY A 531 -7.12 58.73 -24.27
CA GLY A 531 -7.80 58.54 -22.99
C GLY A 531 -7.17 57.45 -22.12
N ASP A 532 -6.82 56.32 -22.71
CA ASP A 532 -6.16 55.20 -22.01
C ASP A 532 -4.79 55.61 -21.47
N VAL A 533 -4.01 56.40 -22.23
CA VAL A 533 -2.73 56.98 -21.75
C VAL A 533 -2.96 57.90 -20.55
N VAL A 534 -4.00 58.73 -20.58
CA VAL A 534 -4.36 59.60 -19.45
C VAL A 534 -4.74 58.77 -18.23
N ILE A 535 -5.56 57.73 -18.39
CA ILE A 535 -5.97 56.84 -17.30
C ILE A 535 -4.77 56.10 -16.70
N LEU A 536 -3.85 55.59 -17.53
CA LEU A 536 -2.62 54.95 -17.08
C LEU A 536 -1.72 55.89 -16.28
N GLU A 537 -1.58 57.14 -16.74
CA GLU A 537 -0.76 58.14 -16.06
C GLU A 537 -1.39 58.60 -14.74
N VAL A 538 -2.72 58.76 -14.70
CA VAL A 538 -3.46 59.04 -13.46
C VAL A 538 -3.29 57.89 -12.47
N ALA A 539 -3.45 56.64 -12.90
CA ALA A 539 -3.23 55.46 -12.06
C ALA A 539 -1.81 55.46 -11.47
N ARG A 540 -0.79 55.72 -12.30
CA ARG A 540 0.61 55.85 -11.86
C ARG A 540 0.78 56.93 -10.80
N ARG A 541 0.17 58.10 -11.01
CA ARG A 541 0.27 59.23 -10.06
C ARG A 541 -0.41 58.93 -8.74
N LEU A 542 -1.59 58.31 -8.76
CA LEU A 542 -2.29 57.87 -7.57
C LEU A 542 -1.46 56.85 -6.78
N ILE A 543 -0.87 55.85 -7.44
CA ILE A 543 0.04 54.89 -6.80
C ILE A 543 1.26 55.60 -6.20
N ALA A 544 1.91 56.50 -6.94
CA ALA A 544 3.13 57.19 -6.48
C ALA A 544 2.89 58.11 -5.27
N HIS A 545 1.65 58.56 -5.07
CA HIS A 545 1.24 59.37 -3.92
C HIS A 545 0.53 58.55 -2.83
N SER A 546 0.45 57.23 -3.01
CA SER A 546 -0.08 56.27 -2.04
C SER A 546 1.07 55.51 -1.35
N ARG A 547 0.84 55.06 -0.13
CA ARG A 547 1.79 54.23 0.63
C ARG A 547 1.56 52.75 0.34
N GLU A 548 2.47 51.90 0.79
CA GLU A 548 2.37 50.44 0.66
C GLU A 548 1.09 49.85 1.31
N ARG A 549 0.55 50.53 2.34
CA ARG A 549 -0.69 50.11 3.03
C ARG A 549 -1.96 50.66 2.40
N ASP A 550 -1.85 51.65 1.53
CA ASP A 550 -2.97 52.27 0.85
C ASP A 550 -3.35 51.42 -0.38
N VAL A 551 -4.63 51.40 -0.70
CA VAL A 551 -5.14 50.62 -1.83
C VAL A 551 -5.76 51.55 -2.86
N VAL A 552 -5.21 51.53 -4.08
CA VAL A 552 -5.78 52.24 -5.23
C VAL A 552 -6.62 51.27 -6.06
N VAL A 553 -7.86 51.67 -6.32
CA VAL A 553 -8.88 50.91 -7.05
C VAL A 553 -9.36 51.74 -8.23
N ARG A 554 -9.59 51.11 -9.39
CA ARG A 554 -10.36 51.70 -10.49
C ARG A 554 -11.75 51.07 -10.54
N LEU A 555 -12.79 51.90 -10.48
CA LEU A 555 -14.17 51.43 -10.54
C LEU A 555 -14.64 51.16 -11.96
N GLY A 556 -14.09 51.89 -12.92
CA GLY A 556 -14.41 51.87 -14.34
C GLY A 556 -14.34 53.28 -14.92
N GLY A 557 -14.19 53.40 -16.24
CA GLY A 557 -14.10 54.71 -16.90
C GLY A 557 -12.95 55.57 -16.33
N ASP A 558 -13.31 56.74 -15.83
CA ASP A 558 -12.49 57.78 -15.19
C ASP A 558 -12.58 57.82 -13.66
N GLU A 559 -13.24 56.84 -13.04
CA GLU A 559 -13.47 56.79 -11.59
C GLU A 559 -12.44 55.91 -10.87
N PHE A 560 -11.83 56.47 -9.84
CA PHE A 560 -10.87 55.81 -8.96
C PHE A 560 -11.31 55.94 -7.49
N VAL A 561 -10.92 54.95 -6.69
CA VAL A 561 -11.08 54.99 -5.23
C VAL A 561 -9.73 54.72 -4.59
N VAL A 562 -9.37 55.52 -3.57
CA VAL A 562 -8.20 55.27 -2.74
C VAL A 562 -8.66 54.98 -1.31
N LEU A 563 -8.30 53.82 -0.78
CA LEU A 563 -8.48 53.49 0.63
C LEU A 563 -7.17 53.80 1.37
N LEU A 564 -7.19 54.84 2.20
CA LEU A 564 -6.06 55.25 3.03
C LEU A 564 -6.13 54.61 4.41
N ASP A 565 -4.97 54.20 4.91
CA ASP A 565 -4.77 53.84 6.31
C ASP A 565 -4.39 55.11 7.11
N VAL A 566 -5.28 55.59 7.98
CA VAL A 566 -5.14 56.88 8.71
C VAL A 566 -4.75 56.67 10.18
N VAL A 567 -4.24 55.48 10.52
CA VAL A 567 -3.73 55.17 11.87
C VAL A 567 -2.48 56.02 12.14
N GLY A 568 -2.66 57.17 12.82
CA GLY A 568 -1.56 58.08 13.16
C GLY A 568 -1.89 59.58 13.22
N GLY A 569 -3.13 60.00 12.92
CA GLY A 569 -3.55 61.40 13.03
C GLY A 569 -3.16 62.28 11.83
N GLU A 570 -3.01 61.67 10.65
CA GLU A 570 -2.68 62.39 9.42
C GLU A 570 -3.88 63.15 8.85
N ASP A 571 -3.59 64.28 8.20
CA ASP A 571 -4.60 65.07 7.51
C ASP A 571 -4.93 64.45 6.14
N VAL A 572 -6.05 63.73 6.10
CA VAL A 572 -6.61 63.10 4.89
C VAL A 572 -6.85 64.13 3.79
N HIS A 573 -7.26 65.36 4.12
CA HIS A 573 -7.49 66.41 3.12
C HIS A 573 -6.17 66.81 2.47
N ALA A 574 -5.10 66.95 3.25
CA ALA A 574 -3.77 67.25 2.71
C ALA A 574 -3.24 66.13 1.80
N ILE A 575 -3.57 64.86 2.04
CA ILE A 575 -3.22 63.74 1.14
C ILE A 575 -4.02 63.83 -0.15
N ALA A 576 -5.34 64.01 -0.04
CA ALA A 576 -6.25 64.13 -1.18
C ALA A 576 -5.88 65.33 -2.08
N ASP A 577 -5.55 66.48 -1.50
CA ASP A 577 -5.12 67.67 -2.23
C ASP A 577 -3.81 67.42 -3.01
N ARG A 578 -2.85 66.71 -2.42
CA ARG A 578 -1.62 66.33 -3.13
C ARG A 578 -1.91 65.39 -4.29
N MET A 579 -2.80 64.43 -4.13
CA MET A 579 -3.19 63.51 -5.20
C MET A 579 -3.89 64.25 -6.35
N VAL A 580 -4.84 65.14 -6.04
CA VAL A 580 -5.52 65.99 -7.04
C VAL A 580 -4.53 66.91 -7.75
N ALA A 581 -3.62 67.55 -7.03
CA ALA A 581 -2.58 68.40 -7.61
C ALA A 581 -1.61 67.61 -8.52
N ALA A 582 -1.26 66.39 -8.12
CA ALA A 582 -0.42 65.50 -8.94
C ALA A 582 -1.14 65.11 -10.25
N ILE A 583 -2.45 64.81 -10.19
CA ILE A 583 -3.25 64.53 -11.39
C ILE A 583 -3.23 65.72 -12.35
N ALA A 584 -3.30 66.95 -11.84
CA ALA A 584 -3.29 68.17 -12.65
C ALA A 584 -1.93 68.51 -13.32
N ALA A 585 -0.86 67.75 -13.06
CA ALA A 585 0.40 67.95 -13.76
C ALA A 585 0.25 67.62 -15.27
N PRO A 586 1.00 68.26 -16.18
CA PRO A 586 0.92 67.97 -17.61
C PRO A 586 1.16 66.47 -17.92
N ILE A 587 0.34 65.89 -18.78
CA ILE A 587 0.44 64.50 -19.27
C ILE A 587 0.92 64.55 -20.72
N GLU A 588 2.10 64.01 -20.99
CA GLU A 588 2.62 63.88 -22.34
C GLU A 588 1.94 62.71 -23.05
N THR A 589 1.26 63.00 -24.15
CA THR A 589 0.69 61.98 -25.05
C THR A 589 1.36 62.08 -26.41
N LYS A 590 1.15 61.07 -27.27
CA LYS A 590 1.73 61.07 -28.64
C LYS A 590 1.26 62.23 -29.51
N VAL A 591 0.14 62.87 -29.16
CA VAL A 591 -0.54 63.88 -30.00
C VAL A 591 -0.57 65.27 -29.38
N ALA A 592 -0.53 65.39 -28.05
CA ALA A 592 -0.56 66.66 -27.33
C ALA A 592 -0.10 66.51 -25.87
N THR A 593 0.29 67.62 -25.25
CA THR A 593 0.40 67.70 -23.78
C THR A 593 -0.95 68.12 -23.21
N LEU A 594 -1.54 67.26 -22.39
CA LEU A 594 -2.87 67.47 -21.82
C LEU A 594 -2.77 67.82 -20.33
N ILE A 595 -3.70 68.64 -19.84
CA ILE A 595 -3.89 68.88 -18.42
C ILE A 595 -5.30 68.41 -18.09
N VAL A 596 -5.40 67.42 -17.21
CA VAL A 596 -6.67 66.86 -16.73
C VAL A 596 -6.72 67.09 -15.23
N THR A 597 -7.82 67.63 -14.74
CA THR A 597 -8.03 67.83 -13.31
C THR A 597 -8.92 66.74 -12.74
N ALA A 598 -9.01 66.64 -11.41
CA ALA A 598 -9.89 65.69 -10.76
C ALA A 598 -10.69 66.34 -9.64
N SER A 599 -11.90 65.85 -9.44
CA SER A 599 -12.73 66.15 -8.28
C SER A 599 -12.67 64.97 -7.32
N CYS A 600 -12.46 65.24 -6.03
CA CYS A 600 -12.25 64.21 -5.01
C CYS A 600 -13.24 64.36 -3.85
N GLY A 601 -13.92 63.28 -3.48
CA GLY A 601 -14.77 63.16 -2.31
C GLY A 601 -14.08 62.38 -1.20
N ILE A 602 -14.17 62.82 0.04
CA ILE A 602 -13.49 62.22 1.19
C ILE A 602 -14.52 61.77 2.22
N VAL A 603 -14.44 60.50 2.65
CA VAL A 603 -15.18 59.97 3.79
C VAL A 603 -14.21 59.26 4.72
N VAL A 604 -14.25 59.59 6.01
CA VAL A 604 -13.46 58.91 7.04
C VAL A 604 -14.39 57.93 7.76
N ALA A 605 -14.02 56.65 7.80
CA ALA A 605 -14.80 55.65 8.50
C ALA A 605 -14.65 55.85 10.02
N GLU A 606 -15.76 56.18 10.68
CA GLU A 606 -15.79 56.30 12.14
C GLU A 606 -15.75 54.91 12.81
N PRO A 607 -15.06 54.78 13.95
CA PRO A 607 -15.00 53.51 14.68
C PRO A 607 -16.38 52.93 14.98
N GLY A 608 -16.64 51.70 14.54
CA GLY A 608 -17.92 51.01 14.76
C GLY A 608 -19.11 51.51 13.91
N ALA A 609 -18.88 52.42 12.96
CA ALA A 609 -19.92 52.85 12.01
C ALA A 609 -20.22 51.77 10.97
N SER A 610 -21.43 51.83 10.40
CA SER A 610 -21.82 50.93 9.31
C SER A 610 -20.94 51.18 8.08
N ARG A 611 -20.41 50.10 7.50
CA ARG A 611 -19.64 50.13 6.25
C ARG A 611 -20.53 50.33 5.02
N VAL A 612 -21.85 50.12 5.18
CA VAL A 612 -22.86 50.26 4.14
C VAL A 612 -23.06 51.75 3.84
N GLY A 613 -22.88 52.17 2.59
CA GLY A 613 -23.09 53.54 2.15
C GLY A 613 -21.82 54.41 2.07
N LEU A 614 -20.67 53.97 2.59
CA LEU A 614 -19.42 54.75 2.56
C LEU A 614 -19.00 55.20 1.16
N LEU A 615 -19.18 54.31 0.17
CA LEU A 615 -18.86 54.63 -1.22
C LEU A 615 -19.83 55.67 -1.80
N GLU A 616 -21.12 55.60 -1.43
CA GLU A 616 -22.17 56.54 -1.88
C GLU A 616 -21.97 57.92 -1.23
N GLU A 617 -21.54 57.96 0.03
CA GLU A 617 -21.20 59.21 0.73
C GLU A 617 -19.99 59.90 0.09
N ALA A 618 -18.96 59.14 -0.28
CA ALA A 618 -17.78 59.68 -0.93
C ALA A 618 -18.07 60.15 -2.36
N ASP A 619 -18.90 59.41 -3.10
CA ASP A 619 -19.40 59.85 -4.41
C ASP A 619 -20.21 61.16 -4.29
N ALA A 620 -21.10 61.25 -3.30
CA ALA A 620 -21.86 62.48 -3.02
C ALA A 620 -20.95 63.67 -2.66
N ALA A 621 -19.87 63.44 -1.92
CA ALA A 621 -18.85 64.44 -1.62
C ALA A 621 -18.08 64.86 -2.88
N MET A 622 -17.67 63.91 -3.72
CA MET A 622 -17.02 64.19 -5.00
C MET A 622 -17.93 65.04 -5.90
N TYR A 623 -19.23 64.74 -5.95
CA TYR A 623 -20.18 65.54 -6.70
C TYR A 623 -20.32 66.98 -6.17
N ARG A 624 -20.21 67.19 -4.85
CA ARG A 624 -20.10 68.54 -4.26
C ARG A 624 -18.86 69.26 -4.76
N ALA A 625 -17.71 68.59 -4.81
CA ALA A 625 -16.47 69.14 -5.36
C ALA A 625 -16.63 69.58 -6.84
N LYS A 626 -17.27 68.74 -7.67
CA LYS A 626 -17.58 69.09 -9.08
C LYS A 626 -18.42 70.36 -9.18
N ARG A 627 -19.51 70.47 -8.40
CA ARG A 627 -20.42 71.64 -8.43
C ARG A 627 -19.79 72.91 -7.88
N ALA A 628 -18.84 72.78 -6.96
CA ALA A 628 -18.11 73.92 -6.39
C ALA A 628 -17.00 74.47 -7.30
N GLY A 629 -16.89 73.97 -8.54
CA GLY A 629 -15.96 74.49 -9.54
C GLY A 629 -14.82 73.54 -9.90
N ARG A 630 -14.95 72.23 -9.61
CA ARG A 630 -14.01 71.16 -10.00
C ARG A 630 -12.58 71.35 -9.44
N ASN A 631 -11.67 70.44 -9.79
CA ASN A 631 -10.24 70.45 -9.39
C ASN A 631 -10.01 70.68 -7.89
N ARG A 632 -10.72 69.94 -7.04
CA ARG A 632 -10.70 70.13 -5.58
C ARG A 632 -11.18 68.91 -4.82
N VAL A 633 -10.95 68.94 -3.52
CA VAL A 633 -11.48 67.98 -2.55
C VAL A 633 -12.75 68.51 -1.88
N SER A 634 -13.64 67.62 -1.47
CA SER A 634 -14.78 67.90 -0.59
C SER A 634 -14.99 66.70 0.33
N SER A 635 -15.41 66.96 1.57
CA SER A 635 -16.00 65.95 2.46
C SER A 635 -17.53 65.99 2.42
#